data_AF-A0A8H3YXC6-F1
#
_entry.id   AF-A0A8H3YXC6-F1
#
_cell.length_a   1.000
_cell.length_b   1.000
_cell.length_c   1.000
_cell.angle_alpha   90.00
_cell.angle_beta   90.00
_cell.angle_gamma   90.00
#
_symmetry.space_group_name_H-M   'P 1'
#
loop_
_entity.id
_entity.type
_entity.pdbx_description
1 polymer ?
#
loop_
_entity_poly.entity_id
_entity_poly.type
_entity_poly.pdbx_seq_one_letter_code
_entity_poly.pdbx_strand_id
1 'polypeptide(L)'
;MLIGICGGIAAGKSSIASYLIKEHSFTRIHLDRTSPIPATGSRASGTNISKDPPSKDEPTFSTVEALLDFVTSKWQQHWVTTDIWDEKILDWLLHRPFFLLVSVDAPIIIRWERYKARCLSHNLTPPSLTEFVLKNDTHLYAPTHGLASLIHRAHLHLLNTTSDLGSLSASLATLDLPNLSRLRPTWDQYFMQLADLAARRSNCMKRAVGCVLVRDKRVISTGYNGTPRGIKNCNEGGCKRCTLNMQRQTADKTTPVVPLRKQLKDEAKKRRLDTKAGISKPSSEENLPLEDWELTVGIEIHAELNTARKLFSDAATSNNEEPNSNVSLFDLAYPGSQPIFQTATLLPALRAAIALNCDVQYKSSFDRKHYFYQDQPAGYQITQYYEPFARDGSITLYKHDGIAPEDGEEIVVGIKQVQMEQDTAKTIQETATTSLLDFNRVSHPLIEIITLPHIHHPSTAAACVRKIQAILKSVNACTAGMEIGGLRADVNVSVRRRHDNSIIEEGNQYYGVTGLGQRTEIKNLSSFKAVEEAIIAERNRQIRLLENGGVVEGETRGWTLGSTETRRLRGKEGEVDYRYMPDPDIQPVFISDELINHLRSTLPAVPDSILTTLTTDPTHGLTMKDAKTLLSSDDGDRLEYYFDVLARLQAKEKVDQPKYLGRVVGNWVIHELGGLFSKAEILWSAQQVPPSSLAAILSKILQEKISHDSGKKIMAMIFAGDERRVSIIAKENKMIVQDISEDIYTQTAEALVRENPEIAKAIQEKGQKGKIMWFVGQMMKTMSKQTGGGGVKPDLAKEAIIKALDRPAAKGAKQ
;
A
#
# COMPACT_ATOMS: atom_id res chain seq x y z
N MET A 1 -52.36 -1.95 -7.35
CA MET A 1 -51.10 -1.19 -7.55
C MET A 1 -51.04 -0.70 -8.99
N LEU A 2 -50.63 0.55 -9.23
CA LEU A 2 -50.41 1.10 -10.56
C LEU A 2 -48.93 1.51 -10.71
N ILE A 3 -48.21 0.89 -11.66
CA ILE A 3 -46.81 1.22 -11.95
C ILE A 3 -46.73 2.02 -13.25
N GLY A 4 -46.17 3.23 -13.17
CA GLY A 4 -45.77 4.02 -14.31
C GLY A 4 -44.29 3.81 -14.63
N ILE A 5 -43.93 3.58 -15.90
CA ILE A 5 -42.53 3.40 -16.30
C ILE A 5 -42.10 4.49 -17.29
N CYS A 6 -41.12 5.30 -16.91
CA CYS A 6 -40.51 6.34 -17.73
C CYS A 6 -39.00 6.06 -17.95
N GLY A 7 -38.35 6.82 -18.85
CA GLY A 7 -36.93 6.61 -19.15
C GLY A 7 -36.51 6.93 -20.58
N GLY A 8 -35.20 6.79 -20.82
CA GLY A 8 -34.54 7.08 -22.11
C GLY A 8 -34.95 6.15 -23.26
N ILE A 9 -34.46 6.47 -24.46
CA ILE A 9 -34.70 5.66 -25.67
C ILE A 9 -34.02 4.29 -25.47
N ALA A 10 -34.73 3.19 -25.74
CA ALA A 10 -34.23 1.82 -25.62
C ALA A 10 -33.64 1.43 -24.23
N ALA A 11 -34.03 2.13 -23.16
CA ALA A 11 -33.63 1.80 -21.79
C ALA A 11 -34.26 0.50 -21.23
N GLY A 12 -35.29 -0.05 -21.88
CA GLY A 12 -35.95 -1.30 -21.47
C GLY A 12 -37.34 -1.14 -20.85
N LYS A 13 -37.97 0.03 -20.97
CA LYS A 13 -39.32 0.31 -20.43
C LYS A 13 -40.36 -0.79 -20.74
N SER A 14 -40.50 -1.14 -22.02
CA SER A 14 -41.43 -2.18 -22.46
C SER A 14 -41.06 -3.57 -21.95
N SER A 15 -39.76 -3.84 -21.79
CA SER A 15 -39.26 -5.12 -21.27
C SER A 15 -39.64 -5.29 -19.80
N ILE A 16 -39.50 -4.23 -18.99
CA ILE A 16 -39.94 -4.25 -17.58
C ILE A 16 -41.46 -4.38 -17.48
N ALA A 17 -42.22 -3.66 -18.31
CA ALA A 17 -43.68 -3.82 -18.37
C ALA A 17 -44.07 -5.27 -18.71
N SER A 18 -43.39 -5.88 -19.69
CA SER A 18 -43.62 -7.28 -20.08
C SER A 18 -43.27 -8.27 -18.95
N TYR A 19 -42.19 -8.01 -18.22
CA TYR A 19 -41.81 -8.79 -17.04
C TYR A 19 -42.90 -8.71 -15.95
N LEU A 20 -43.41 -7.52 -15.64
CA LEU A 20 -44.50 -7.35 -14.66
C LEU A 20 -45.78 -8.09 -15.07
N ILE A 21 -46.10 -8.12 -16.38
CA ILE A 21 -47.26 -8.84 -16.91
C ILE A 21 -47.07 -10.36 -16.74
N LYS A 22 -45.91 -10.89 -17.15
CA LYS A 22 -45.63 -12.32 -17.14
C LYS A 22 -45.46 -12.90 -15.74
N GLU A 23 -44.63 -12.26 -14.91
CA GLU A 23 -44.19 -12.81 -13.63
C GLU A 23 -45.06 -12.35 -12.45
N HIS A 24 -45.75 -11.20 -12.56
CA HIS A 24 -46.48 -10.58 -11.45
C HIS A 24 -47.96 -10.29 -11.76
N SER A 25 -48.47 -10.84 -12.87
CA SER A 25 -49.87 -10.75 -13.31
C SER A 25 -50.39 -9.30 -13.44
N PHE A 26 -49.52 -8.36 -13.82
CA PHE A 26 -49.95 -7.00 -14.15
C PHE A 26 -50.72 -6.98 -15.47
N THR A 27 -51.70 -6.09 -15.58
CA THR A 27 -52.37 -5.78 -16.85
C THR A 27 -51.86 -4.46 -17.39
N ARG A 28 -51.48 -4.44 -18.67
CA ARG A 28 -51.05 -3.21 -19.34
C ARG A 28 -52.24 -2.32 -19.67
N ILE A 29 -52.11 -1.02 -19.42
CA ILE A 29 -53.11 -0.02 -19.79
C ILE A 29 -52.47 1.08 -20.62
N HIS A 30 -53.26 1.61 -21.55
CA HIS A 30 -52.82 2.57 -22.55
C HIS A 30 -53.54 3.91 -22.38
N LEU A 31 -52.79 4.99 -22.59
CA LEU A 31 -53.31 6.35 -22.63
C LEU A 31 -53.04 6.93 -24.02
N ASP A 32 -54.10 7.32 -24.72
CA ASP A 32 -53.98 7.94 -26.03
C ASP A 32 -53.25 9.28 -25.92
N ARG A 33 -52.30 9.48 -26.82
CA ARG A 33 -51.51 10.71 -26.84
C ARG A 33 -52.30 11.81 -27.55
N THR A 34 -52.83 12.76 -26.78
CA THR A 34 -53.62 13.89 -27.30
C THR A 34 -52.77 15.02 -27.91
N SER A 35 -51.48 15.10 -27.57
CA SER A 35 -50.52 16.08 -28.12
C SER A 35 -49.73 15.51 -29.31
N PRO A 36 -49.46 16.29 -30.38
CA PRO A 36 -48.68 15.83 -31.53
C PRO A 36 -47.27 15.37 -31.10
N ILE A 37 -46.76 14.31 -31.74
CA ILE A 37 -45.40 13.81 -31.53
C ILE A 37 -44.42 14.94 -31.89
N PRO A 38 -43.52 15.35 -30.98
CA PRO A 38 -42.49 16.33 -31.31
C PRO A 38 -41.69 15.89 -32.54
N ALA A 39 -41.33 16.83 -33.42
CA ALA A 39 -40.67 16.56 -34.71
C ALA A 39 -39.37 15.72 -34.61
N THR A 40 -38.76 15.67 -33.42
CA THR A 40 -37.57 14.87 -33.09
C THR A 40 -37.86 13.38 -32.96
N GLY A 41 -39.12 12.99 -32.78
CA GLY A 41 -39.60 11.61 -32.89
C GLY A 41 -39.89 11.14 -34.32
N SER A 42 -39.77 12.01 -35.35
CA SER A 42 -40.31 11.71 -36.69
C SER A 42 -39.35 11.85 -37.88
N ARG A 43 -38.22 12.58 -37.82
CA ARG A 43 -37.44 12.85 -39.05
C ARG A 43 -35.94 12.70 -38.90
N ALA A 44 -35.44 11.48 -39.15
CA ALA A 44 -34.16 11.22 -39.84
C ALA A 44 -34.03 9.77 -40.37
N SER A 45 -35.14 9.05 -40.58
CA SER A 45 -35.21 7.82 -41.40
C SER A 45 -36.64 7.49 -41.89
N GLY A 46 -37.60 8.43 -41.77
CA GLY A 46 -38.96 8.28 -42.29
C GLY A 46 -39.81 7.16 -41.67
N THR A 47 -39.40 6.52 -40.58
CA THR A 47 -40.04 5.29 -40.10
C THR A 47 -40.41 5.41 -38.63
N ASN A 48 -41.71 5.59 -38.37
CA ASN A 48 -42.31 5.38 -37.06
C ASN A 48 -42.14 3.89 -36.73
N ILE A 49 -41.26 3.54 -35.80
CA ILE A 49 -41.35 2.22 -35.14
C ILE A 49 -42.60 2.31 -34.26
N SER A 50 -43.75 1.95 -34.83
CA SER A 50 -44.99 1.77 -34.07
C SER A 50 -44.70 0.84 -32.90
N LYS A 51 -45.21 1.19 -31.72
CA LYS A 51 -45.39 0.18 -30.66
C LYS A 51 -46.23 -0.95 -31.28
N ASP A 52 -45.99 -2.20 -30.86
CA ASP A 52 -46.91 -3.28 -31.20
C ASP A 52 -48.35 -2.81 -30.90
N PRO A 53 -49.30 -2.99 -31.83
CA PRO A 53 -50.67 -2.55 -31.59
C PRO A 53 -51.17 -3.23 -30.30
N PRO A 54 -51.92 -2.49 -29.44
CA PRO A 54 -52.44 -3.07 -28.23
C PRO A 54 -53.22 -4.34 -28.57
N SER A 55 -53.01 -5.39 -27.79
CA SER A 55 -53.80 -6.61 -27.98
C SER A 55 -55.27 -6.27 -27.75
N LYS A 56 -56.21 -6.99 -28.39
CA LYS A 56 -57.66 -6.70 -28.28
C LYS A 56 -58.20 -6.67 -26.83
N ASP A 57 -57.43 -7.17 -25.86
CA ASP A 57 -57.79 -7.29 -24.45
C ASP A 57 -57.15 -6.22 -23.54
N GLU A 58 -56.32 -5.29 -24.06
CA GLU A 58 -55.68 -4.22 -23.26
C GLU A 58 -56.55 -2.95 -23.17
N PRO A 59 -56.91 -2.46 -21.96
CA PRO A 59 -57.71 -1.25 -21.80
C PRO A 59 -56.99 0.02 -22.30
N THR A 60 -57.64 0.77 -23.19
CA THR A 60 -57.15 2.04 -23.73
C THR A 60 -58.08 3.19 -23.35
N PHE A 61 -57.51 4.33 -22.96
CA PHE A 61 -58.25 5.50 -22.48
C PHE A 61 -57.86 6.76 -23.26
N SER A 62 -58.84 7.60 -23.58
CA SER A 62 -58.63 8.87 -24.32
C SER A 62 -58.18 10.03 -23.42
N THR A 63 -58.43 9.97 -22.11
CA THR A 63 -58.05 10.98 -21.12
C THR A 63 -57.47 10.33 -19.87
N VAL A 64 -56.60 11.05 -19.15
CA VAL A 64 -55.95 10.51 -17.93
C VAL A 64 -56.96 10.36 -16.79
N GLU A 65 -58.00 11.19 -16.78
CA GLU A 65 -59.11 11.13 -15.83
C GLU A 65 -59.89 9.83 -15.99
N ALA A 66 -60.26 9.45 -17.22
CA ALA A 66 -60.97 8.20 -17.49
C ALA A 66 -60.13 6.97 -17.11
N LEU A 67 -58.82 7.02 -17.39
CA LEU A 67 -57.86 5.99 -16.95
C LEU A 67 -57.84 5.88 -15.42
N LEU A 68 -57.74 7.01 -14.73
CA LEU A 68 -57.68 7.06 -13.27
C LEU A 68 -58.97 6.56 -12.63
N ASP A 69 -60.14 6.93 -13.15
CA ASP A 69 -61.44 6.46 -12.63
C ASP A 69 -61.56 4.94 -12.77
N PHE A 70 -61.16 4.39 -13.92
CA PHE A 70 -61.12 2.95 -14.15
C PHE A 70 -60.20 2.23 -13.17
N VAL A 71 -58.94 2.67 -13.06
CA VAL A 71 -57.96 2.02 -12.18
C VAL A 71 -58.34 2.18 -10.71
N THR A 72 -58.91 3.32 -10.33
CA THR A 72 -59.35 3.58 -8.95
C THR A 72 -60.52 2.67 -8.57
N SER A 73 -61.47 2.41 -9.46
CA SER A 73 -62.56 1.45 -9.23
C SER A 73 -62.05 0.00 -9.04
N LYS A 74 -60.85 -0.31 -9.56
CA LYS A 74 -60.19 -1.62 -9.53
C LYS A 74 -58.82 -1.57 -8.85
N TRP A 75 -58.69 -0.77 -7.79
CA TRP A 75 -57.38 -0.45 -7.17
C TRP A 75 -56.64 -1.68 -6.59
N GLN A 76 -57.38 -2.75 -6.26
CA GLN A 76 -56.82 -4.02 -5.78
C GLN A 76 -56.12 -4.83 -6.88
N GLN A 77 -56.35 -4.52 -8.15
CA GLN A 77 -55.68 -5.17 -9.28
C GLN A 77 -54.32 -4.51 -9.59
N HIS A 78 -53.50 -5.20 -10.38
CA HIS A 78 -52.16 -4.77 -10.76
C HIS A 78 -52.15 -4.19 -12.17
N TRP A 79 -51.68 -2.96 -12.30
CA TRP A 79 -51.74 -2.19 -13.55
C TRP A 79 -50.37 -1.61 -13.89
N VAL A 80 -49.99 -1.63 -15.16
CA VAL A 80 -48.74 -1.01 -15.63
C VAL A 80 -48.99 -0.13 -16.84
N THR A 81 -48.35 1.04 -16.87
CA THR A 81 -48.37 1.93 -18.05
C THR A 81 -46.97 2.45 -18.37
N THR A 82 -46.69 2.60 -19.66
CA THR A 82 -45.49 3.25 -20.19
C THR A 82 -45.79 4.62 -20.79
N ASP A 83 -47.04 5.06 -20.70
CA ASP A 83 -47.60 6.14 -21.52
C ASP A 83 -47.67 7.43 -20.69
N ILE A 84 -46.51 7.84 -20.16
CA ILE A 84 -46.31 9.05 -19.36
C ILE A 84 -45.37 9.97 -20.14
N TRP A 85 -45.93 11.03 -20.72
CA TRP A 85 -45.26 11.85 -21.74
C TRP A 85 -44.91 13.25 -21.27
N ASP A 86 -45.56 13.74 -20.22
CA ASP A 86 -45.39 15.07 -19.66
C ASP A 86 -45.68 15.10 -18.15
N GLU A 87 -45.36 16.23 -17.53
CA GLU A 87 -45.56 16.42 -16.09
C GLU A 87 -47.02 16.46 -15.69
N LYS A 88 -47.93 16.91 -16.56
CA LYS A 88 -49.36 16.99 -16.24
C LYS A 88 -49.92 15.60 -16.01
N ILE A 89 -49.63 14.66 -16.90
CA ILE A 89 -50.04 13.26 -16.75
C ILE A 89 -49.43 12.67 -15.48
N LEU A 90 -48.15 12.94 -15.22
CA LEU A 90 -47.50 12.46 -14.01
C LEU A 90 -48.16 13.03 -12.75
N ASP A 91 -48.48 14.31 -12.73
CA ASP A 91 -49.15 14.97 -11.61
C ASP A 91 -50.48 14.26 -11.32
N TRP A 92 -51.32 14.06 -12.34
CA TRP A 92 -52.59 13.31 -12.21
C TRP A 92 -52.39 11.92 -11.60
N LEU A 93 -51.39 11.16 -12.06
CA LEU A 93 -51.09 9.83 -11.55
C LEU A 93 -50.57 9.85 -10.11
N LEU A 94 -49.70 10.81 -9.75
CA LEU A 94 -49.13 10.98 -8.41
C LEU A 94 -50.18 11.31 -7.34
N HIS A 95 -51.34 11.85 -7.71
CA HIS A 95 -52.44 12.07 -6.77
C HIS A 95 -53.01 10.77 -6.21
N ARG A 96 -52.69 9.59 -6.78
CA ARG A 96 -53.19 8.30 -6.29
C ARG A 96 -52.15 7.64 -5.37
N PRO A 97 -52.54 7.25 -4.14
CA PRO A 97 -51.62 6.67 -3.15
C PRO A 97 -51.11 5.27 -3.52
N PHE A 98 -51.70 4.64 -4.55
CA PHE A 98 -51.30 3.32 -5.05
C PHE A 98 -50.48 3.40 -6.36
N PHE A 99 -50.05 4.61 -6.76
CA PHE A 99 -49.22 4.84 -7.94
C PHE A 99 -47.73 4.85 -7.58
N LEU A 100 -46.91 4.15 -8.36
CA LEU A 100 -45.45 4.14 -8.26
C LEU A 100 -44.83 4.51 -9.61
N LEU A 101 -44.04 5.58 -9.64
CA LEU A 101 -43.25 5.92 -10.83
C LEU A 101 -41.87 5.27 -10.76
N VAL A 102 -41.53 4.49 -11.79
CA VAL A 102 -40.23 3.84 -11.99
C VAL A 102 -39.56 4.46 -13.21
N SER A 103 -38.36 5.02 -13.00
CA SER A 103 -37.50 5.44 -14.11
C SER A 103 -36.52 4.33 -14.46
N VAL A 104 -36.25 4.15 -15.75
CA VAL A 104 -35.31 3.16 -16.25
C VAL A 104 -34.31 3.86 -17.15
N ASP A 105 -33.03 3.63 -16.87
CA ASP A 105 -31.94 4.02 -17.75
C ASP A 105 -31.00 2.84 -18.04
N ALA A 106 -30.08 3.02 -18.97
CA ALA A 106 -29.06 2.03 -19.33
C ALA A 106 -27.86 2.75 -19.98
N PRO A 107 -26.64 2.17 -19.92
CA PRO A 107 -25.49 2.71 -20.63
C PRO A 107 -25.80 3.04 -22.10
N ILE A 108 -25.33 4.20 -22.57
CA ILE A 108 -25.67 4.74 -23.89
C ILE A 108 -25.40 3.75 -25.04
N ILE A 109 -24.31 3.02 -24.96
CA ILE A 109 -23.89 2.01 -25.95
C ILE A 109 -24.90 0.85 -25.99
N ILE A 110 -25.29 0.32 -24.83
CA ILE A 110 -26.27 -0.76 -24.72
C ILE A 110 -27.64 -0.31 -25.27
N ARG A 111 -28.06 0.92 -24.97
CA ARG A 111 -29.30 1.48 -25.52
C ARG A 111 -29.23 1.61 -27.04
N TRP A 112 -28.10 2.05 -27.58
CA TRP A 112 -27.89 2.15 -29.02
C TRP A 112 -27.91 0.77 -29.70
N GLU A 113 -27.25 -0.23 -29.13
CA GLU A 113 -27.27 -1.62 -29.65
C GLU A 113 -28.68 -2.21 -29.67
N ARG A 114 -29.43 -2.03 -28.57
CA ARG A 114 -30.85 -2.45 -28.50
C ARG A 114 -31.71 -1.73 -29.52
N TYR A 115 -31.48 -0.43 -29.71
CA TYR A 115 -32.20 0.36 -30.71
C TYR A 115 -31.86 -0.10 -32.13
N LYS A 116 -30.58 -0.36 -32.40
CA LYS A 116 -30.07 -0.91 -33.68
C LYS A 116 -30.69 -2.27 -33.98
N ALA A 117 -30.69 -3.18 -33.01
CA ALA A 117 -31.30 -4.50 -33.15
C ALA A 117 -32.81 -4.39 -33.47
N ARG A 118 -33.51 -3.46 -32.85
CA ARG A 118 -34.93 -3.18 -33.13
C ARG A 118 -35.16 -2.58 -34.51
N CYS A 119 -34.31 -1.66 -34.96
CA CYS A 119 -34.40 -1.14 -36.33
C CYS A 119 -34.24 -2.29 -37.34
N LEU A 120 -33.24 -3.15 -37.14
CA LEU A 120 -32.99 -4.31 -37.99
C LEU A 120 -34.18 -5.29 -38.00
N SER A 121 -34.82 -5.56 -36.85
CA SER A 121 -35.97 -6.46 -36.78
C SER A 121 -37.22 -5.94 -37.51
N HIS A 122 -37.32 -4.62 -37.73
CA HIS A 122 -38.41 -3.98 -38.47
C HIS A 122 -38.00 -3.57 -39.90
N ASN A 123 -36.89 -4.06 -40.42
CA ASN A 123 -36.35 -3.70 -41.75
C ASN A 123 -36.10 -2.19 -41.92
N LEU A 124 -35.60 -1.52 -40.88
CA LEU A 124 -35.28 -0.09 -40.86
C LEU A 124 -33.77 0.15 -40.76
N THR A 125 -33.29 1.21 -41.40
CA THR A 125 -31.89 1.64 -41.29
C THR A 125 -31.61 2.22 -39.88
N PRO A 126 -30.67 1.64 -39.10
CA PRO A 126 -30.34 2.14 -37.77
C PRO A 126 -29.54 3.45 -37.85
N PRO A 127 -29.80 4.41 -36.95
CA PRO A 127 -29.03 5.65 -36.87
C PRO A 127 -27.60 5.40 -36.40
N SER A 128 -26.69 6.31 -36.72
CA SER A 128 -25.34 6.30 -36.14
C SER A 128 -25.38 6.49 -34.62
N LEU A 129 -24.31 6.12 -33.90
CA LEU A 129 -24.23 6.33 -32.45
C LEU A 129 -24.40 7.81 -32.09
N THR A 130 -23.77 8.71 -32.86
CA THR A 130 -23.88 10.16 -32.67
C THR A 130 -25.32 10.66 -32.85
N GLU A 131 -26.01 10.21 -33.91
CA GLU A 131 -27.42 10.55 -34.13
C GLU A 131 -28.33 10.00 -33.02
N PHE A 132 -28.03 8.81 -32.51
CA PHE A 132 -28.76 8.21 -31.40
C PHE A 132 -28.58 9.00 -30.11
N VAL A 133 -27.36 9.47 -29.80
CA VAL A 133 -27.07 10.32 -28.64
C VAL A 133 -27.87 11.62 -28.72
N LEU A 134 -27.80 12.33 -29.86
CA LEU A 134 -28.55 13.58 -30.06
C LEU A 134 -30.07 13.38 -29.92
N LYS A 135 -30.60 12.27 -30.45
CA LYS A 135 -32.00 11.89 -30.28
C LYS A 135 -32.34 11.62 -28.82
N ASN A 136 -31.46 10.92 -28.09
CA ASN A 136 -31.67 10.65 -26.68
C ASN A 136 -31.65 11.93 -25.83
N ASP A 137 -30.71 12.84 -26.09
CA ASP A 137 -30.61 14.11 -25.37
C ASP A 137 -31.85 14.96 -25.63
N THR A 138 -32.34 14.99 -26.85
CA THR A 138 -33.60 15.68 -27.17
C THR A 138 -34.80 15.02 -26.49
N HIS A 139 -34.84 13.69 -26.40
CA HIS A 139 -35.90 12.94 -25.72
C HIS A 139 -35.90 13.18 -24.20
N LEU A 140 -34.74 13.38 -23.59
CA LEU A 140 -34.62 13.62 -22.15
C LEU A 140 -34.73 15.09 -21.78
N TYR A 141 -34.05 15.97 -22.50
CA TYR A 141 -33.78 17.35 -22.07
C TYR A 141 -34.45 18.44 -22.91
N ALA A 142 -35.33 18.09 -23.86
CA ALA A 142 -36.05 19.11 -24.61
C ALA A 142 -36.89 20.02 -23.70
N PRO A 143 -36.88 21.35 -23.90
CA PRO A 143 -37.57 22.30 -23.01
C PRO A 143 -39.08 22.10 -22.87
N THR A 144 -39.75 21.61 -23.91
CA THR A 144 -41.22 21.51 -23.98
C THR A 144 -41.77 20.11 -23.79
N HIS A 145 -40.94 19.07 -23.94
CA HIS A 145 -41.38 17.68 -23.97
C HIS A 145 -40.31 16.68 -23.49
N GLY A 146 -39.25 17.17 -22.83
CA GLY A 146 -38.20 16.33 -22.25
C GLY A 146 -38.72 15.52 -21.07
N LEU A 147 -38.29 14.27 -20.95
CA LEU A 147 -38.70 13.39 -19.84
C LEU A 147 -37.79 13.48 -18.60
N ALA A 148 -36.74 14.32 -18.62
CA ALA A 148 -35.79 14.43 -17.51
C ALA A 148 -36.49 14.79 -16.20
N SER A 149 -37.45 15.70 -16.22
CA SER A 149 -38.21 16.08 -15.02
C SER A 149 -39.06 14.92 -14.48
N LEU A 150 -39.61 14.08 -15.36
CA LEU A 150 -40.31 12.85 -14.94
C LEU A 150 -39.36 11.86 -14.30
N ILE A 151 -38.15 11.71 -14.84
CA ILE A 151 -37.12 10.82 -14.29
C ILE A 151 -36.73 11.29 -12.88
N HIS A 152 -36.48 12.59 -12.69
CA HIS A 152 -36.13 13.15 -11.37
C HIS A 152 -37.23 12.98 -10.31
N ARG A 153 -38.49 12.82 -10.72
CA ARG A 153 -39.64 12.61 -9.85
C ARG A 153 -40.00 11.13 -9.65
N ALA A 154 -39.19 10.21 -10.17
CA ALA A 154 -39.41 8.78 -9.98
C ALA A 154 -39.16 8.35 -8.54
N HIS A 155 -39.95 7.41 -8.05
CA HIS A 155 -39.78 6.82 -6.73
C HIS A 155 -38.67 5.76 -6.73
N LEU A 156 -38.43 5.17 -7.90
CA LEU A 156 -37.40 4.16 -8.12
C LEU A 156 -36.63 4.47 -9.40
N HIS A 157 -35.31 4.38 -9.33
CA HIS A 157 -34.42 4.52 -10.47
C HIS A 157 -33.74 3.18 -10.74
N LEU A 158 -34.00 2.62 -11.92
CA LEU A 158 -33.43 1.34 -12.34
C LEU A 158 -32.37 1.59 -13.42
N LEU A 159 -31.16 1.09 -13.19
CA LEU A 159 -30.11 1.05 -14.21
C LEU A 159 -30.04 -0.35 -14.82
N ASN A 160 -30.51 -0.46 -16.06
CA ASN A 160 -30.54 -1.68 -16.83
C ASN A 160 -29.24 -1.87 -17.62
N THR A 161 -28.24 -2.45 -16.97
CA THR A 161 -26.91 -2.74 -17.55
C THR A 161 -26.84 -4.02 -18.38
N THR A 162 -27.92 -4.81 -18.42
CA THR A 162 -27.97 -6.10 -19.12
C THR A 162 -28.07 -5.93 -20.63
N SER A 163 -27.67 -6.91 -21.44
CA SER A 163 -27.87 -6.88 -22.90
C SER A 163 -29.03 -7.77 -23.35
N ASP A 164 -29.39 -8.79 -22.55
CA ASP A 164 -30.43 -9.77 -22.84
C ASP A 164 -31.62 -9.71 -21.85
N LEU A 165 -32.76 -10.30 -22.26
CA LEU A 165 -34.01 -10.28 -21.48
C LEU A 165 -34.00 -11.24 -20.27
N GLY A 166 -33.21 -12.33 -20.33
CA GLY A 166 -33.14 -13.32 -19.26
C GLY A 166 -32.44 -12.75 -18.03
N SER A 167 -31.27 -12.15 -18.24
CA SER A 167 -30.51 -11.44 -17.20
C SER A 167 -31.31 -10.28 -16.60
N LEU A 168 -32.02 -9.50 -17.44
CA LEU A 168 -32.91 -8.44 -16.95
C LEU A 168 -34.00 -9.01 -16.01
N SER A 169 -34.62 -10.13 -16.39
CA SER A 169 -35.68 -10.76 -15.58
C SER A 169 -35.14 -11.27 -14.25
N ALA A 170 -33.94 -11.86 -14.23
CA ALA A 170 -33.27 -12.29 -13.00
C ALA A 170 -32.94 -11.10 -12.07
N SER A 171 -32.46 -9.98 -12.61
CA SER A 171 -32.22 -8.76 -11.81
C SER A 171 -33.52 -8.14 -11.28
N LEU A 172 -34.61 -8.21 -12.04
CA LEU A 172 -35.91 -7.71 -11.58
C LEU A 172 -36.55 -8.60 -10.52
N ALA A 173 -36.22 -9.90 -10.50
CA ALA A 173 -36.70 -10.84 -9.48
C ALA A 173 -36.14 -10.51 -8.09
N THR A 174 -34.89 -10.07 -7.98
CA THR A 174 -34.29 -9.70 -6.70
C THR A 174 -34.82 -8.38 -6.14
N LEU A 175 -35.30 -7.48 -7.01
CA LEU A 175 -35.83 -6.17 -6.63
C LEU A 175 -37.26 -6.22 -6.04
N ASP A 176 -38.02 -7.29 -6.33
CA ASP A 176 -39.42 -7.43 -5.92
C ASP A 176 -40.25 -6.16 -6.22
N LEU A 177 -40.27 -5.70 -7.47
CA LEU A 177 -40.93 -4.44 -7.86
C LEU A 177 -42.35 -4.22 -7.28
N PRO A 178 -43.22 -5.24 -7.16
CA PRO A 178 -44.58 -5.08 -6.62
C PRO A 178 -44.66 -4.91 -5.09
N ASN A 179 -43.54 -4.81 -4.37
CA ASN A 179 -43.57 -4.68 -2.90
C ASN A 179 -44.42 -3.49 -2.43
N LEU A 180 -45.51 -3.78 -1.72
CA LEU A 180 -46.49 -2.78 -1.26
C LEU A 180 -45.93 -1.81 -0.21
N SER A 181 -44.83 -2.15 0.47
CA SER A 181 -44.17 -1.24 1.43
C SER A 181 -43.65 0.05 0.77
N ARG A 182 -43.46 0.04 -0.55
CA ARG A 182 -43.04 1.22 -1.34
C ARG A 182 -44.16 2.22 -1.57
N LEU A 183 -45.40 1.77 -1.57
CA LEU A 183 -46.58 2.64 -1.68
C LEU A 183 -47.00 3.17 -0.32
N ARG A 184 -46.84 2.34 0.72
CA ARG A 184 -47.17 2.69 2.09
C ARG A 184 -46.05 2.20 3.00
N PRO A 185 -45.27 3.12 3.60
CA PRO A 185 -44.20 2.72 4.50
C PRO A 185 -44.76 1.87 5.64
N THR A 186 -43.96 0.91 6.09
CA THR A 186 -44.28 0.15 7.30
C THR A 186 -44.34 1.08 8.50
N TRP A 187 -44.95 0.63 9.61
CA TRP A 187 -45.00 1.43 10.83
C TRP A 187 -43.60 1.82 11.31
N ASP A 188 -42.63 0.91 11.24
CA ASP A 188 -41.26 1.17 11.65
C ASP A 188 -40.59 2.22 10.75
N GLN A 189 -40.73 2.10 9.42
CA GLN A 189 -40.23 3.11 8.48
C GLN A 189 -40.86 4.48 8.71
N TYR A 190 -42.18 4.52 8.94
CA TYR A 190 -42.89 5.76 9.25
C TYR A 190 -42.37 6.40 10.56
N PHE A 191 -42.17 5.61 11.61
CA PHE A 191 -41.65 6.12 12.89
C PHE A 191 -40.20 6.60 12.78
N MET A 192 -39.36 5.89 12.02
CA MET A 192 -37.98 6.31 11.79
C MET A 192 -37.89 7.60 10.97
N GLN A 193 -38.73 7.78 9.94
CA GLN A 193 -38.80 9.03 9.20
C GLN A 193 -39.28 10.21 10.06
N LEU A 194 -40.25 9.97 10.95
CA LEU A 194 -40.67 10.98 11.92
C LEU A 194 -39.55 11.34 12.91
N ALA A 195 -38.73 10.36 13.32
CA ALA A 195 -37.58 10.60 14.18
C ALA A 195 -36.50 11.43 13.47
N ASP A 196 -36.19 11.13 12.20
CA ASP A 196 -35.28 11.96 11.39
C ASP A 196 -35.80 13.40 11.26
N LEU A 197 -37.09 13.55 10.96
CA LEU A 197 -37.70 14.87 10.85
C LEU A 197 -37.66 15.65 12.18
N ALA A 198 -37.91 14.97 13.31
CA ALA A 198 -37.76 15.57 14.64
C ALA A 198 -36.30 15.98 14.91
N ALA A 199 -35.32 15.17 14.49
CA ALA A 199 -33.90 15.47 14.66
C ALA A 199 -33.50 16.80 14.00
N ARG A 200 -34.06 17.11 12.83
CA ARG A 200 -33.82 18.37 12.11
C ARG A 200 -34.32 19.62 12.85
N ARG A 201 -35.21 19.47 13.82
CA ARG A 201 -35.64 20.56 14.72
C ARG A 201 -34.66 20.81 15.87
N SER A 202 -33.63 19.98 16.02
CA SER A 202 -32.58 20.18 17.03
C SER A 202 -31.88 21.54 16.85
N ASN A 203 -31.75 22.27 17.95
CA ASN A 203 -30.96 23.51 18.04
C ASN A 203 -29.54 23.27 18.58
N CYS A 204 -29.09 22.01 18.61
CA CYS A 204 -27.78 21.63 19.09
C CYS A 204 -26.79 21.50 17.92
N MET A 205 -25.80 22.39 17.87
CA MET A 205 -24.73 22.35 16.84
C MET A 205 -23.73 21.18 16.99
N LYS A 206 -23.89 20.31 18.00
CA LYS A 206 -23.00 19.15 18.22
C LYS A 206 -23.59 17.82 17.75
N ARG A 207 -24.91 17.65 17.85
CA ARG A 207 -25.64 16.41 17.48
C ARG A 207 -27.07 16.78 17.11
N ALA A 208 -27.59 16.24 16.01
CA ALA A 208 -29.00 16.37 15.62
C ALA A 208 -29.69 15.01 15.85
N VAL A 209 -30.33 14.85 17.02
CA VAL A 209 -30.96 13.60 17.45
C VAL A 209 -32.45 13.83 17.59
N GLY A 210 -33.23 12.97 16.96
CA GLY A 210 -34.68 12.92 17.09
C GLY A 210 -35.12 11.58 17.66
N CYS A 211 -36.29 11.59 18.29
CA CYS A 211 -36.90 10.44 18.93
C CYS A 211 -38.40 10.49 18.70
N VAL A 212 -39.00 9.32 18.51
CA VAL A 212 -40.44 9.15 18.44
C VAL A 212 -40.81 8.06 19.43
N LEU A 213 -41.64 8.42 20.41
CA LEU A 213 -42.21 7.47 21.35
C LEU A 213 -43.53 6.98 20.79
N VAL A 214 -43.66 5.67 20.63
CA VAL A 214 -44.82 5.01 20.02
C VAL A 214 -45.36 3.93 20.95
N ARG A 215 -46.69 3.83 20.99
CA ARG A 215 -47.44 2.78 21.69
C ARG A 215 -48.62 2.38 20.81
N ASP A 216 -48.83 1.08 20.60
CA ASP A 216 -49.94 0.56 19.80
C ASP A 216 -50.07 1.21 18.41
N LYS A 217 -48.92 1.36 17.71
CA LYS A 217 -48.80 2.03 16.39
C LYS A 217 -49.23 3.49 16.36
N ARG A 218 -49.40 4.12 17.52
CA ARG A 218 -49.71 5.54 17.68
C ARG A 218 -48.52 6.29 18.22
N VAL A 219 -48.19 7.41 17.58
CA VAL A 219 -47.18 8.35 18.09
C VAL A 219 -47.73 8.99 19.37
N ILE A 220 -47.06 8.73 20.48
CA ILE A 220 -47.37 9.30 21.80
C ILE A 220 -46.69 10.66 21.94
N SER A 221 -45.43 10.74 21.53
CA SER A 221 -44.65 11.97 21.58
C SER A 221 -43.50 11.94 20.58
N THR A 222 -43.09 13.12 20.13
CA THR A 222 -41.85 13.31 19.37
C THR A 222 -40.91 14.19 20.18
N GLY A 223 -39.63 13.86 20.19
CA GLY A 223 -38.61 14.61 20.91
C GLY A 223 -37.40 14.85 20.03
N TYR A 224 -36.63 15.85 20.39
CA TYR A 224 -35.30 16.09 19.83
C TYR A 224 -34.39 16.63 20.92
N ASN A 225 -33.09 16.44 20.75
CA ASN A 225 -32.13 17.00 21.69
C ASN A 225 -31.97 18.51 21.45
N GLY A 226 -31.88 19.29 22.52
CA GLY A 226 -31.75 20.73 22.44
C GLY A 226 -31.57 21.36 23.80
N THR A 227 -31.45 22.68 23.87
CA THR A 227 -31.48 23.37 25.16
C THR A 227 -32.89 23.39 25.74
N PRO A 228 -33.04 23.22 27.07
CA PRO A 228 -34.32 23.40 27.75
C PRO A 228 -34.95 24.77 27.45
N ARG A 229 -36.28 24.84 27.50
CA ARG A 229 -37.02 26.09 27.30
C ARG A 229 -36.55 27.16 28.30
N GLY A 230 -36.41 28.40 27.82
CA GLY A 230 -35.93 29.54 28.62
C GLY A 230 -34.41 29.65 28.71
N ILE A 231 -33.64 28.78 28.03
CA ILE A 231 -32.18 28.85 27.98
C ILE A 231 -31.72 29.13 26.55
N LYS A 232 -30.83 30.13 26.42
CA LYS A 232 -30.18 30.53 25.15
C LYS A 232 -29.62 29.31 24.44
N ASN A 233 -30.15 29.03 23.25
CA ASN A 233 -29.77 27.88 22.45
C ASN A 233 -28.54 28.17 21.58
N CYS A 234 -28.00 27.15 20.89
CA CYS A 234 -26.80 27.37 20.08
C CYS A 234 -27.05 28.29 18.88
N ASN A 235 -28.25 28.28 18.30
CA ASN A 235 -28.62 29.12 17.16
C ASN A 235 -28.79 30.60 17.57
N GLU A 236 -29.05 30.87 18.85
CA GLU A 236 -29.23 32.23 19.39
C GLU A 236 -27.95 32.85 19.96
N GLY A 237 -26.78 32.23 19.72
CA GLY A 237 -25.49 32.75 20.17
C GLY A 237 -24.84 31.93 21.29
N GLY A 238 -24.99 30.61 21.23
CA GLY A 238 -24.29 29.64 22.08
C GLY A 238 -24.99 29.35 23.42
N CYS A 239 -25.08 28.07 23.79
CA CYS A 239 -25.56 27.66 25.11
C CYS A 239 -24.42 27.55 26.13
N LYS A 240 -24.72 27.66 27.44
CA LYS A 240 -23.73 27.58 28.53
C LYS A 240 -22.81 26.35 28.43
N ARG A 241 -23.31 25.22 27.93
CA ARG A 241 -22.53 23.99 27.72
C ARG A 241 -21.45 24.14 26.64
N CYS A 242 -21.68 24.98 25.63
CA CYS A 242 -20.67 25.35 24.63
C CYS A 242 -19.76 26.48 25.13
N THR A 243 -20.29 27.44 25.90
CA THR A 243 -19.53 28.63 26.38
C THR A 243 -18.57 28.31 27.53
N LEU A 244 -18.92 27.40 28.45
CA LEU A 244 -18.04 26.99 29.57
C LEU A 244 -16.75 26.32 29.10
N ASN A 245 -16.76 25.67 27.94
CA ASN A 245 -15.55 25.11 27.35
C ASN A 245 -14.64 26.18 26.71
N MET A 246 -15.19 27.32 26.28
CA MET A 246 -14.38 28.43 25.75
C MET A 246 -13.64 29.19 26.87
N GLN A 247 -14.26 29.36 28.04
CA GLN A 247 -13.63 30.06 29.18
C GLN A 247 -12.45 29.29 29.80
N ARG A 248 -12.42 27.96 29.69
CA ARG A 248 -11.26 27.14 30.10
C ARG A 248 -10.04 27.33 29.18
N GLN A 249 -10.22 27.81 27.95
CA GLN A 249 -9.12 28.02 27.00
C GLN A 249 -8.46 29.41 27.10
N THR A 250 -9.09 30.38 27.78
CA THR A 250 -8.64 31.78 27.81
C THR A 250 -7.79 32.16 29.02
N ALA A 251 -7.70 31.31 30.06
CA ALA A 251 -6.99 31.64 31.30
C ALA A 251 -5.46 31.46 31.26
N ASP A 252 -4.90 30.88 30.19
CA ASP A 252 -3.50 30.42 30.16
C ASP A 252 -2.57 31.30 29.29
N LYS A 253 -2.94 32.56 29.04
CA LYS A 253 -2.23 33.45 28.10
C LYS A 253 -1.81 34.79 28.73
N THR A 254 -0.95 34.78 29.74
CA THR A 254 -0.20 35.98 30.14
C THR A 254 1.20 35.65 30.64
N THR A 255 2.13 35.36 29.72
CA THR A 255 3.57 35.51 29.98
C THR A 255 4.28 35.77 28.65
N PRO A 256 5.28 36.67 28.58
CA PRO A 256 5.91 37.02 27.31
C PRO A 256 6.76 35.83 26.80
N VAL A 257 6.40 35.31 25.63
CA VAL A 257 7.07 34.16 25.01
C VAL A 257 8.35 34.63 24.32
N VAL A 258 9.50 34.28 24.89
CA VAL A 258 10.78 34.29 24.17
C VAL A 258 10.74 33.13 23.16
N PRO A 259 11.15 33.32 21.89
CA PRO A 259 11.10 32.25 20.89
C PRO A 259 11.85 31.00 21.37
N LEU A 260 11.17 29.86 21.40
CA LEU A 260 11.72 28.57 21.87
C LEU A 260 13.03 28.21 21.16
N ARG A 261 13.17 28.59 19.88
CA ARG A 261 14.40 28.41 19.10
C ARG A 261 15.59 29.21 19.66
N LYS A 262 15.36 30.39 20.26
CA LYS A 262 16.40 31.23 20.87
C LYS A 262 16.77 30.68 22.26
N GLN A 263 15.78 30.25 23.04
CA GLN A 263 16.00 29.57 24.33
C GLN A 263 16.81 28.27 24.15
N LEU A 264 16.42 27.42 23.19
CA LEU A 264 17.13 26.17 22.88
C LEU A 264 18.55 26.40 22.36
N LYS A 265 18.78 27.50 21.61
CA LYS A 265 20.11 27.84 21.08
C LYS A 265 21.03 28.40 22.16
N ASP A 266 20.49 29.16 23.10
CA ASP A 266 21.23 29.70 24.24
C ASP A 266 21.48 28.61 25.31
N GLU A 267 20.54 27.67 25.52
CA GLU A 267 20.72 26.47 26.36
C GLU A 267 21.73 25.48 25.78
N ALA A 268 21.73 25.26 24.46
CA ALA A 268 22.74 24.44 23.80
C ALA A 268 24.14 25.09 23.87
N LYS A 269 24.21 26.42 23.84
CA LYS A 269 25.46 27.18 23.98
C LYS A 269 25.99 27.13 25.42
N LYS A 270 25.11 27.17 26.43
CA LYS A 270 25.44 26.92 27.84
C LYS A 270 25.90 25.48 28.08
N ARG A 271 25.16 24.48 27.60
CA ARG A 271 25.54 23.05 27.75
C ARG A 271 26.88 22.71 27.09
N ARG A 272 27.23 23.34 25.96
CA ARG A 272 28.57 23.21 25.34
C ARG A 272 29.69 23.84 26.16
N LEU A 273 29.41 24.89 26.93
CA LEU A 273 30.37 25.50 27.86
C LEU A 273 30.50 24.65 29.13
N ASP A 274 29.41 24.07 29.63
CA ASP A 274 29.39 23.19 30.80
C ASP A 274 30.05 21.82 30.51
N THR A 275 29.93 21.30 29.28
CA THR A 275 30.63 20.06 28.86
C THR A 275 32.16 20.26 28.74
N LYS A 276 32.63 21.51 28.59
CA LYS A 276 34.05 21.87 28.61
C LYS A 276 34.60 22.09 30.03
N ALA A 277 33.73 22.30 31.02
CA ALA A 277 34.07 22.46 32.43
C ALA A 277 33.68 21.17 33.18
N GLY A 278 34.56 20.17 33.09
CA GLY A 278 34.38 18.78 33.53
C GLY A 278 33.38 18.51 34.66
N ILE A 279 32.34 17.75 34.34
CA ILE A 279 31.56 16.93 35.27
C ILE A 279 31.32 15.57 34.62
N SER A 280 31.57 14.52 35.41
CA SER A 280 31.60 13.09 35.09
C SER A 280 30.31 12.53 34.44
N LYS A 281 30.48 11.60 33.50
CA LYS A 281 29.43 10.74 32.91
C LYS A 281 28.54 10.12 34.00
N PRO A 282 27.20 10.15 33.89
CA PRO A 282 26.36 9.22 34.62
C PRO A 282 26.44 7.83 33.97
N SER A 283 26.47 6.83 34.84
CA SER A 283 26.58 5.40 34.58
C SER A 283 25.35 4.81 33.87
N SER A 284 25.57 3.69 33.22
CA SER A 284 24.65 2.80 32.52
C SER A 284 23.38 2.42 33.31
N GLU A 285 22.28 3.12 33.07
CA GLU A 285 20.91 2.74 33.51
C GLU A 285 20.04 2.20 32.34
N GLU A 286 20.65 1.72 31.26
CA GLU A 286 19.92 1.48 29.99
C GLU A 286 19.17 0.14 29.85
N ASN A 287 19.27 -0.80 30.79
CA ASN A 287 18.47 -2.04 30.72
C ASN A 287 18.06 -2.51 32.12
N LEU A 288 16.82 -2.24 32.53
CA LEU A 288 16.19 -2.92 33.66
C LEU A 288 16.14 -4.43 33.35
N PRO A 289 16.46 -5.32 34.31
CA PRO A 289 16.40 -6.77 34.09
C PRO A 289 15.00 -7.22 33.67
N LEU A 290 14.90 -7.90 32.52
CA LEU A 290 13.66 -8.47 31.98
C LEU A 290 13.31 -9.85 32.58
N GLU A 291 14.03 -10.27 33.63
CA GLU A 291 13.87 -11.61 34.19
C GLU A 291 12.45 -11.84 34.73
N ASP A 292 11.85 -10.82 35.35
CA ASP A 292 10.48 -10.89 35.89
C ASP A 292 9.40 -10.42 34.92
N TRP A 293 9.77 -9.74 33.82
CA TRP A 293 8.86 -9.04 32.92
C TRP A 293 8.88 -9.60 31.50
N GLU A 294 7.70 -9.72 30.91
CA GLU A 294 7.52 -10.01 29.50
C GLU A 294 7.01 -8.78 28.78
N LEU A 295 7.73 -8.39 27.72
CA LEU A 295 7.32 -7.38 26.76
C LEU A 295 6.55 -8.07 25.64
N THR A 296 5.46 -7.47 25.19
CA THR A 296 4.76 -7.88 23.97
C THR A 296 4.47 -6.66 23.10
N VAL A 297 4.81 -6.77 21.82
CA VAL A 297 4.68 -5.69 20.84
C VAL A 297 3.89 -6.18 19.62
N GLY A 298 2.86 -5.40 19.25
CA GLY A 298 2.21 -5.45 17.94
C GLY A 298 2.57 -4.21 17.12
N ILE A 299 2.62 -4.35 15.80
CA ILE A 299 3.03 -3.27 14.89
C ILE A 299 1.94 -3.04 13.85
N GLU A 300 1.64 -1.77 13.59
CA GLU A 300 0.76 -1.29 12.54
C GLU A 300 1.60 -0.51 11.53
N ILE A 301 1.73 -1.01 10.31
CA ILE A 301 2.56 -0.42 9.27
C ILE A 301 1.69 0.15 8.17
N HIS A 302 1.80 1.45 7.94
CA HIS A 302 1.18 2.12 6.81
C HIS A 302 2.22 2.27 5.70
N ALA A 303 1.96 1.70 4.53
CA ALA A 303 2.85 1.76 3.38
C ALA A 303 2.13 2.34 2.17
N GLU A 304 2.75 3.32 1.52
CA GLU A 304 2.24 3.99 0.33
C GLU A 304 2.47 3.14 -0.92
N LEU A 305 1.39 2.85 -1.64
CA LEU A 305 1.46 1.99 -2.83
C LEU A 305 2.04 2.75 -4.02
N ASN A 306 2.82 2.02 -4.83
CA ASN A 306 3.44 2.55 -6.05
C ASN A 306 2.43 2.58 -7.20
N THR A 307 1.64 3.65 -7.28
CA THR A 307 0.57 3.79 -8.27
C THR A 307 0.56 5.21 -8.81
N ALA A 308 0.30 5.41 -10.11
CA ALA A 308 0.30 6.76 -10.70
C ALA A 308 -0.91 7.63 -10.31
N ARG A 309 -1.98 7.01 -9.79
CA ARG A 309 -3.27 7.66 -9.48
C ARG A 309 -3.66 7.37 -8.04
N LYS A 310 -4.41 8.28 -7.44
CA LYS A 310 -4.93 8.17 -6.06
C LYS A 310 -5.96 7.05 -5.92
N LEU A 311 -6.31 6.69 -4.69
CA LEU A 311 -7.11 5.49 -4.40
C LEU A 311 -8.57 5.64 -4.83
N PHE A 312 -9.13 6.83 -4.59
CA PHE A 312 -10.54 7.13 -4.85
C PHE A 312 -10.76 8.34 -5.78
N SER A 313 -9.74 8.74 -6.53
CA SER A 313 -9.83 9.82 -7.51
C SER A 313 -8.87 9.61 -8.67
N ASP A 314 -9.08 10.35 -9.76
CA ASP A 314 -8.26 10.34 -10.97
C ASP A 314 -7.06 11.29 -10.90
N ALA A 315 -6.88 12.02 -9.79
CA ALA A 315 -5.71 12.86 -9.59
C ALA A 315 -4.45 12.00 -9.49
N ALA A 316 -3.33 12.56 -9.95
CA ALA A 316 -2.03 11.90 -9.88
C ALA A 316 -1.56 11.81 -8.43
N THR A 317 -0.85 10.73 -8.10
CA THR A 317 -0.01 10.71 -6.90
C THR A 317 1.19 11.60 -7.13
N SER A 318 1.54 12.44 -6.15
CA SER A 318 2.66 13.37 -6.30
C SER A 318 3.44 13.48 -5.00
N ASN A 319 4.77 13.59 -5.11
CA ASN A 319 5.65 13.74 -3.96
C ASN A 319 6.42 15.05 -4.10
N ASN A 320 6.09 16.02 -3.23
CA ASN A 320 6.73 17.34 -3.16
C ASN A 320 6.53 18.25 -4.39
N GLU A 321 5.39 18.15 -5.07
CA GLU A 321 4.98 19.12 -6.09
C GLU A 321 4.38 20.40 -5.48
N GLU A 322 3.96 21.34 -6.34
CA GLU A 322 3.31 22.58 -5.89
C GLU A 322 2.09 22.26 -5.01
N PRO A 323 1.96 22.87 -3.82
CA PRO A 323 0.86 22.54 -2.90
C PRO A 323 -0.52 22.64 -3.56
N ASN A 324 -1.37 21.65 -3.31
CA ASN A 324 -2.75 21.58 -3.83
C ASN A 324 -2.89 21.58 -5.37
N SER A 325 -1.86 21.18 -6.11
CA SER A 325 -1.89 21.09 -7.58
C SER A 325 -2.39 19.73 -8.10
N ASN A 326 -2.24 18.67 -7.30
CA ASN A 326 -2.62 17.30 -7.65
C ASN A 326 -3.82 16.85 -6.82
N VAL A 327 -4.97 17.47 -7.05
CA VAL A 327 -6.22 17.19 -6.33
C VAL A 327 -7.41 17.14 -7.27
N SER A 328 -8.35 16.25 -6.95
CA SER A 328 -9.67 16.18 -7.57
C SER A 328 -10.73 16.84 -6.68
N LEU A 329 -11.94 17.01 -7.21
CA LEU A 329 -13.08 17.50 -6.40
C LEU A 329 -13.35 16.61 -5.18
N PHE A 330 -13.17 15.30 -5.32
CA PHE A 330 -13.37 14.36 -4.22
C PHE A 330 -12.30 14.50 -3.14
N ASP A 331 -11.03 14.70 -3.52
CA ASP A 331 -9.94 14.86 -2.54
C ASP A 331 -10.13 16.10 -1.65
N LEU A 332 -10.82 17.13 -2.17
CA LEU A 332 -11.17 18.35 -1.44
C LEU A 332 -12.52 18.28 -0.72
N ALA A 333 -13.18 17.12 -0.75
CA ALA A 333 -14.54 16.91 -0.23
C ALA A 333 -15.56 17.92 -0.77
N TYR A 334 -15.48 18.25 -2.07
CA TYR A 334 -16.42 19.18 -2.69
C TYR A 334 -17.86 18.61 -2.65
N PRO A 335 -18.88 19.38 -2.26
CA PRO A 335 -20.24 18.86 -2.16
C PRO A 335 -20.72 18.23 -3.48
N GLY A 336 -21.21 16.99 -3.41
CA GLY A 336 -21.67 16.22 -4.56
C GLY A 336 -20.59 15.40 -5.28
N SER A 337 -19.31 15.51 -4.88
CA SER A 337 -18.27 14.59 -5.35
C SER A 337 -18.44 13.19 -4.74
N GLN A 338 -18.02 12.15 -5.47
CA GLN A 338 -18.08 10.76 -5.05
C GLN A 338 -16.71 10.07 -5.20
N PRO A 339 -16.38 9.08 -4.36
CA PRO A 339 -15.17 8.29 -4.50
C PRO A 339 -15.23 7.41 -5.75
N ILE A 340 -14.13 7.36 -6.51
CA ILE A 340 -13.96 6.47 -7.66
C ILE A 340 -12.77 5.54 -7.37
N PHE A 341 -13.05 4.31 -6.96
CA PHE A 341 -11.99 3.33 -6.67
C PHE A 341 -11.15 3.03 -7.92
N GLN A 342 -9.85 3.28 -7.83
CA GLN A 342 -8.91 3.02 -8.91
C GLN A 342 -8.42 1.57 -8.84
N THR A 343 -8.95 0.68 -9.69
CA THR A 343 -8.61 -0.76 -9.69
C THR A 343 -7.11 -1.03 -9.84
N ALA A 344 -6.36 -0.15 -10.52
CA ALA A 344 -4.90 -0.28 -10.66
C ALA A 344 -4.17 -0.29 -9.31
N THR A 345 -4.74 0.34 -8.28
CA THR A 345 -4.17 0.37 -6.93
C THR A 345 -4.28 -0.97 -6.20
N LEU A 346 -5.18 -1.85 -6.62
CA LEU A 346 -5.34 -3.18 -6.05
C LEU A 346 -4.15 -4.10 -6.39
N LEU A 347 -3.53 -3.93 -7.56
CA LEU A 347 -2.44 -4.80 -8.01
C LEU A 347 -1.21 -4.78 -7.07
N PRO A 348 -0.62 -3.62 -6.72
CA PRO A 348 0.48 -3.61 -5.75
C PRO A 348 0.03 -4.05 -4.34
N ALA A 349 -1.22 -3.79 -3.94
CA ALA A 349 -1.76 -4.26 -2.67
C ALA A 349 -1.85 -5.80 -2.61
N LEU A 350 -2.32 -6.45 -3.69
CA LEU A 350 -2.36 -7.91 -3.80
C LEU A 350 -0.97 -8.53 -3.81
N ARG A 351 -0.01 -7.92 -4.52
CA ARG A 351 1.39 -8.36 -4.49
C ARG A 351 1.95 -8.34 -3.08
N ALA A 352 1.70 -7.27 -2.32
CA ALA A 352 2.09 -7.17 -0.93
C ALA A 352 1.48 -8.29 -0.08
N ALA A 353 0.15 -8.49 -0.17
CA ALA A 353 -0.53 -9.53 0.59
C ALA A 353 -0.01 -10.95 0.29
N ILE A 354 0.20 -11.28 -0.99
CA ILE A 354 0.76 -12.58 -1.40
C ILE A 354 2.19 -12.74 -0.85
N ALA A 355 3.02 -11.70 -0.95
CA ALA A 355 4.40 -11.74 -0.46
C ALA A 355 4.51 -11.84 1.07
N LEU A 356 3.47 -11.39 1.79
CA LEU A 356 3.31 -11.48 3.24
C LEU A 356 2.56 -12.76 3.65
N ASN A 357 2.41 -13.73 2.74
CA ASN A 357 1.74 -15.01 2.92
C ASN A 357 0.30 -14.89 3.45
N CYS A 358 -0.42 -13.81 3.09
CA CYS A 358 -1.80 -13.60 3.52
C CYS A 358 -2.79 -14.33 2.61
N ASP A 359 -3.91 -14.71 3.20
CA ASP A 359 -5.09 -15.21 2.50
C ASP A 359 -5.89 -14.04 1.91
N VAL A 360 -5.81 -13.89 0.60
CA VAL A 360 -6.58 -12.90 -0.16
C VAL A 360 -8.05 -13.30 -0.16
N GLN A 361 -8.91 -12.38 0.25
CA GLN A 361 -10.34 -12.61 0.37
C GLN A 361 -11.03 -12.43 -0.99
N TYR A 362 -11.96 -13.33 -1.32
CA TYR A 362 -12.74 -13.26 -2.56
C TYR A 362 -13.57 -11.97 -2.66
N LYS A 363 -14.07 -11.46 -1.53
CA LYS A 363 -14.86 -10.24 -1.41
C LYS A 363 -14.20 -9.30 -0.42
N SER A 364 -14.12 -8.03 -0.78
CA SER A 364 -13.66 -6.96 0.09
C SER A 364 -14.56 -5.73 -0.05
N SER A 365 -14.80 -5.00 1.04
CA SER A 365 -15.60 -3.78 1.06
C SER A 365 -14.87 -2.65 1.77
N PHE A 366 -15.22 -1.41 1.42
CA PHE A 366 -14.70 -0.23 2.06
C PHE A 366 -15.66 0.30 3.13
N ASP A 367 -15.09 0.94 4.14
CA ASP A 367 -15.75 1.46 5.32
C ASP A 367 -15.29 2.89 5.60
N ARG A 368 -16.15 3.70 6.21
CA ARG A 368 -15.83 5.06 6.66
C ARG A 368 -15.43 5.06 8.13
N LYS A 369 -14.19 5.46 8.39
CA LYS A 369 -13.65 5.76 9.73
C LYS A 369 -13.84 7.25 10.01
N HIS A 370 -14.84 7.62 10.80
CA HIS A 370 -15.22 9.01 11.04
C HIS A 370 -14.35 9.68 12.10
N TYR A 371 -13.68 10.76 11.71
CA TYR A 371 -13.03 11.68 12.63
C TYR A 371 -12.88 13.05 11.97
N PHE A 372 -13.03 14.11 12.78
CA PHE A 372 -12.83 15.47 12.31
C PHE A 372 -11.41 15.89 12.61
N TYR A 373 -10.63 16.10 11.56
CA TYR A 373 -9.33 16.74 11.63
C TYR A 373 -9.11 17.57 10.36
N GLN A 374 -8.30 18.61 10.49
CA GLN A 374 -8.08 19.59 9.40
C GLN A 374 -7.43 18.97 8.15
N ASP A 375 -6.72 17.85 8.30
CA ASP A 375 -6.07 17.13 7.20
C ASP A 375 -6.98 16.08 6.52
N GLN A 376 -8.19 15.86 7.05
CA GLN A 376 -9.17 14.93 6.50
C GLN A 376 -10.44 15.70 6.11
N PRO A 377 -10.50 16.23 4.87
CA PRO A 377 -11.53 17.19 4.48
C PRO A 377 -12.96 16.62 4.50
N ALA A 378 -13.11 15.32 4.22
CA ALA A 378 -14.41 14.65 4.24
C ALA A 378 -14.98 14.41 5.66
N GLY A 379 -14.16 14.58 6.72
CA GLY A 379 -14.55 14.23 8.10
C GLY A 379 -14.66 12.71 8.35
N TYR A 380 -14.22 11.90 7.39
CA TYR A 380 -14.02 10.46 7.50
C TYR A 380 -12.92 10.02 6.54
N GLN A 381 -12.17 8.98 6.91
CA GLN A 381 -11.21 8.28 6.07
C GLN A 381 -11.86 7.00 5.53
N ILE A 382 -11.72 6.73 4.24
CA ILE A 382 -12.14 5.46 3.64
C ILE A 382 -11.04 4.42 3.87
N THR A 383 -11.39 3.29 4.49
CA THR A 383 -10.51 2.18 4.89
C THR A 383 -11.25 0.85 4.76
N GLN A 384 -10.73 -0.27 5.27
CA GLN A 384 -11.43 -1.56 5.29
C GLN A 384 -11.35 -2.19 6.68
N TYR A 385 -12.44 -2.10 7.43
CA TYR A 385 -12.52 -2.61 8.79
C TYR A 385 -13.22 -3.98 8.85
N TYR A 386 -14.37 -4.13 8.20
CA TYR A 386 -15.17 -5.36 8.29
C TYR A 386 -14.72 -6.43 7.31
N GLU A 387 -14.44 -6.07 6.05
CA GLU A 387 -14.05 -6.99 4.97
C GLU A 387 -12.71 -6.54 4.32
N PRO A 388 -11.57 -6.55 5.05
CA PRO A 388 -10.26 -6.26 4.48
C PRO A 388 -9.91 -7.26 3.38
N PHE A 389 -9.13 -6.82 2.40
CA PHE A 389 -8.85 -7.62 1.20
C PHE A 389 -7.91 -8.82 1.46
N ALA A 390 -7.16 -8.85 2.56
CA ALA A 390 -6.31 -9.97 2.93
C ALA A 390 -6.22 -10.16 4.46
N ARG A 391 -6.10 -11.42 4.91
CA ARG A 391 -6.05 -11.83 6.32
C ARG A 391 -5.03 -12.94 6.56
N ASP A 392 -4.76 -13.22 7.84
CA ASP A 392 -4.09 -14.45 8.32
C ASP A 392 -2.75 -14.75 7.63
N GLY A 393 -1.91 -13.71 7.50
CA GLY A 393 -0.57 -13.84 6.95
C GLY A 393 0.51 -14.16 7.97
N SER A 394 1.75 -14.24 7.50
CA SER A 394 2.91 -14.40 8.37
C SER A 394 4.22 -14.00 7.70
N ILE A 395 5.16 -13.56 8.52
CA ILE A 395 6.55 -13.35 8.13
C ILE A 395 7.47 -14.14 9.06
N THR A 396 8.57 -14.64 8.51
CA THR A 396 9.65 -15.24 9.29
C THR A 396 10.81 -14.25 9.36
N LEU A 397 11.28 -13.96 10.57
CA LEU A 397 12.46 -13.16 10.82
C LEU A 397 13.59 -14.10 11.21
N TYR A 398 14.72 -14.02 10.53
CA TYR A 398 15.88 -14.84 10.83
C TYR A 398 16.90 -14.03 11.64
N LYS A 399 17.82 -14.73 12.30
CA LYS A 399 19.00 -14.14 12.96
C LYS A 399 19.71 -13.08 12.12
N HIS A 400 19.83 -13.34 10.83
CA HIS A 400 20.53 -12.46 9.90
C HIS A 400 19.79 -11.13 9.66
N ASP A 401 18.51 -11.02 9.99
CA ASP A 401 17.70 -9.78 9.91
C ASP A 401 17.95 -8.82 11.09
N GLY A 402 18.72 -9.26 12.08
CA GLY A 402 19.05 -8.48 13.27
C GLY A 402 17.97 -8.55 14.34
N ILE A 403 17.33 -9.72 14.50
CA ILE A 403 16.51 -10.04 15.67
C ILE A 403 17.38 -10.14 16.93
N ALA A 404 16.74 -10.08 18.09
CA ALA A 404 17.41 -10.25 19.38
C ALA A 404 18.05 -11.65 19.48
N PRO A 405 19.28 -11.79 20.03
CA PRO A 405 19.91 -13.10 20.26
C PRO A 405 19.03 -14.08 21.05
N GLU A 406 18.19 -13.55 21.94
CA GLU A 406 17.24 -14.27 22.79
C GLU A 406 16.10 -14.93 22.00
N ASP A 407 15.77 -14.41 20.81
CA ASP A 407 14.74 -14.97 19.93
C ASP A 407 15.24 -16.18 19.11
N GLY A 408 16.52 -16.54 19.21
CA GLY A 408 17.09 -17.73 18.56
C GLY A 408 17.48 -17.53 17.09
N GLU A 409 17.32 -18.58 16.28
CA GLU A 409 17.71 -18.56 14.86
C GLU A 409 16.61 -17.99 13.95
N GLU A 410 15.34 -18.13 14.33
CA GLU A 410 14.18 -17.60 13.63
C GLU A 410 12.98 -17.37 14.56
N ILE A 411 12.12 -16.42 14.18
CA ILE A 411 10.84 -16.14 14.84
C ILE A 411 9.77 -15.87 13.77
N VAL A 412 8.58 -16.45 13.94
CA VAL A 412 7.43 -16.24 13.05
C VAL A 412 6.48 -15.21 13.65
N VAL A 413 6.27 -14.11 12.95
CA VAL A 413 5.33 -13.05 13.31
C VAL A 413 4.10 -13.19 12.44
N GLY A 414 2.93 -13.40 13.05
CA GLY A 414 1.67 -13.46 12.32
C GLY A 414 1.22 -12.07 11.88
N ILE A 415 0.48 -12.01 10.77
CA ILE A 415 -0.19 -10.81 10.26
C ILE A 415 -1.69 -11.07 10.35
N LYS A 416 -2.39 -10.23 11.11
CA LYS A 416 -3.85 -10.33 11.25
C LYS A 416 -4.55 -10.02 9.93
N GLN A 417 -4.22 -8.86 9.35
CA GLN A 417 -4.83 -8.37 8.13
C GLN A 417 -3.96 -7.36 7.40
N VAL A 418 -4.23 -7.23 6.10
CA VAL A 418 -3.79 -6.12 5.27
C VAL A 418 -5.03 -5.46 4.69
N GLN A 419 -5.13 -4.14 4.83
CA GLN A 419 -6.27 -3.35 4.38
C GLN A 419 -5.82 -2.18 3.52
N MET A 420 -6.66 -1.74 2.59
CA MET A 420 -6.42 -0.52 1.81
C MET A 420 -7.08 0.69 2.47
N GLU A 421 -6.39 1.83 2.48
CA GLU A 421 -6.96 3.07 3.01
C GLU A 421 -6.43 4.34 2.34
N GLN A 422 -7.11 5.47 2.58
CA GLN A 422 -6.69 6.79 2.12
C GLN A 422 -5.64 7.40 3.04
N ASP A 423 -4.59 8.01 2.49
CA ASP A 423 -3.78 8.94 3.29
C ASP A 423 -4.48 10.30 3.50
N THR A 424 -4.02 11.02 4.53
CA THR A 424 -4.48 12.37 4.88
C THR A 424 -3.61 13.47 4.26
N ALA A 425 -4.09 14.71 4.30
CA ALA A 425 -3.33 15.87 3.85
C ALA A 425 -2.05 16.05 4.68
N LYS A 426 -1.06 16.73 4.10
CA LYS A 426 0.13 17.14 4.84
C LYS A 426 -0.17 18.43 5.60
N THR A 427 -0.05 18.38 6.93
CA THR A 427 -0.12 19.58 7.78
C THR A 427 1.28 20.14 8.00
N ILE A 428 1.49 21.41 7.65
CA ILE A 428 2.74 22.14 7.87
C ILE A 428 2.46 23.24 8.89
N GLN A 429 3.14 23.19 10.04
CA GLN A 429 3.03 24.25 11.03
C GLN A 429 3.90 25.45 10.62
N GLU A 430 3.28 26.57 10.23
CA GLU A 430 4.00 27.79 9.87
C GLU A 430 4.31 28.65 11.10
N THR A 431 3.32 28.82 11.97
CA THR A 431 3.44 29.53 13.26
C THR A 431 2.74 28.73 14.35
N ALA A 432 2.82 29.13 15.62
CA ALA A 432 2.10 28.41 16.69
C ALA A 432 0.57 28.43 16.54
N THR A 433 0.01 29.34 15.73
CA THR A 433 -1.44 29.51 15.55
C THR A 433 -1.92 29.20 14.14
N THR A 434 -1.01 29.01 13.18
CA THR A 434 -1.33 28.81 11.77
C THR A 434 -0.73 27.52 11.28
N SER A 435 -1.59 26.66 10.72
CA SER A 435 -1.21 25.45 10.01
C SER A 435 -1.59 25.61 8.53
N LEU A 436 -0.66 25.29 7.65
CA LEU A 436 -0.88 25.22 6.21
C LEU A 436 -1.21 23.77 5.86
N LEU A 437 -2.19 23.59 4.97
CA LEU A 437 -2.63 22.26 4.51
C LEU A 437 -2.27 22.10 3.03
N ASP A 438 -1.64 20.96 2.74
CA ASP A 438 -1.38 20.52 1.39
C ASP A 438 -2.13 19.20 1.13
N PHE A 439 -3.14 19.29 0.28
CA PHE A 439 -4.07 18.22 -0.09
C PHE A 439 -3.55 17.31 -1.19
N ASN A 440 -2.35 17.57 -1.76
CA ASN A 440 -1.74 16.68 -2.76
C ASN A 440 -1.72 15.21 -2.30
N ARG A 441 -1.44 14.97 -1.02
CA ARG A 441 -1.34 13.63 -0.44
C ARG A 441 -2.69 12.99 -0.09
N VAL A 442 -3.78 13.76 0.03
CA VAL A 442 -5.08 13.17 0.36
C VAL A 442 -5.44 12.11 -0.65
N SER A 443 -5.94 10.96 -0.17
CA SER A 443 -6.34 9.83 -1.00
C SER A 443 -5.17 9.15 -1.72
N HIS A 444 -3.91 9.43 -1.35
CA HIS A 444 -2.80 8.54 -1.75
C HIS A 444 -3.12 7.11 -1.30
N PRO A 445 -2.89 6.09 -2.13
CA PRO A 445 -3.26 4.73 -1.77
C PRO A 445 -2.28 4.18 -0.73
N LEU A 446 -2.81 3.78 0.42
CA LEU A 446 -2.06 3.10 1.46
C LEU A 446 -2.52 1.66 1.59
N ILE A 447 -1.61 0.79 2.01
CA ILE A 447 -1.96 -0.41 2.74
C ILE A 447 -1.56 -0.27 4.20
N GLU A 448 -2.43 -0.73 5.10
CA GLU A 448 -2.13 -0.89 6.52
C GLU A 448 -1.97 -2.39 6.81
N ILE A 449 -0.80 -2.76 7.35
CA ILE A 449 -0.41 -4.13 7.70
C ILE A 449 -0.39 -4.22 9.22
N ILE A 450 -1.26 -5.07 9.78
CA ILE A 450 -1.42 -5.21 11.23
C ILE A 450 -0.83 -6.55 11.67
N THR A 451 0.25 -6.52 12.46
CA THR A 451 0.85 -7.75 12.99
C THR A 451 0.12 -8.24 14.24
N LEU A 452 0.24 -9.53 14.50
CA LEU A 452 -0.06 -10.10 15.81
C LEU A 452 1.01 -9.69 16.82
N PRO A 453 0.66 -9.61 18.11
CA PRO A 453 1.59 -9.24 19.18
C PRO A 453 2.49 -10.42 19.56
N HIS A 454 3.34 -10.89 18.64
CA HIS A 454 4.29 -12.00 18.85
C HIS A 454 5.73 -11.53 19.13
N ILE A 455 5.96 -10.21 19.15
CA ILE A 455 7.31 -9.67 19.25
C ILE A 455 7.62 -9.34 20.71
N HIS A 456 8.70 -9.89 21.24
CA HIS A 456 9.08 -9.75 22.65
C HIS A 456 10.33 -8.89 22.89
N HIS A 457 11.05 -8.52 21.83
CA HIS A 457 12.28 -7.74 21.91
C HIS A 457 12.25 -6.50 21.00
N PRO A 458 12.72 -5.32 21.47
CA PRO A 458 12.69 -4.08 20.68
C PRO A 458 13.46 -4.15 19.35
N SER A 459 14.63 -4.80 19.34
CA SER A 459 15.44 -4.99 18.13
C SER A 459 14.71 -5.86 17.09
N THR A 460 13.98 -6.87 17.54
CA THR A 460 13.13 -7.73 16.70
C THR A 460 11.96 -6.95 16.10
N ALA A 461 11.38 -5.98 16.83
CA ALA A 461 10.37 -5.08 16.26
C ALA A 461 10.94 -4.23 15.11
N ALA A 462 12.14 -3.65 15.29
CA ALA A 462 12.80 -2.91 14.23
C ALA A 462 13.18 -3.82 13.04
N ALA A 463 13.59 -5.07 13.30
CA ALA A 463 13.86 -6.07 12.26
C ALA A 463 12.60 -6.43 11.47
N CYS A 464 11.45 -6.57 12.15
CA CYS A 464 10.14 -6.80 11.53
C CYS A 464 9.80 -5.71 10.50
N VAL A 465 9.86 -4.43 10.91
CA VAL A 465 9.55 -3.29 10.02
C VAL A 465 10.51 -3.24 8.83
N ARG A 466 11.82 -3.46 9.07
CA ARG A 466 12.83 -3.54 7.98
C ARG A 466 12.52 -4.66 6.99
N LYS A 467 12.16 -5.84 7.49
CA LYS A 467 11.85 -7.01 6.66
C LYS A 467 10.62 -6.77 5.81
N ILE A 468 9.54 -6.25 6.39
CA ILE A 468 8.32 -5.89 5.66
C ILE A 468 8.65 -4.85 4.58
N GLN A 469 9.40 -3.79 4.90
CA GLN A 469 9.82 -2.81 3.90
C GLN A 469 10.60 -3.47 2.73
N ALA A 470 11.55 -4.36 3.03
CA ALA A 470 12.32 -5.06 2.00
C ALA A 470 11.44 -5.96 1.12
N ILE A 471 10.47 -6.67 1.71
CA ILE A 471 9.50 -7.49 0.98
C ILE A 471 8.66 -6.60 0.05
N LEU A 472 8.06 -5.52 0.57
CA LEU A 472 7.21 -4.62 -0.22
C LEU A 472 7.96 -3.98 -1.41
N LYS A 473 9.22 -3.57 -1.20
CA LYS A 473 10.09 -3.06 -2.28
C LYS A 473 10.36 -4.15 -3.34
N SER A 474 10.70 -5.37 -2.92
CA SER A 474 11.05 -6.46 -3.85
C SER A 474 9.91 -6.85 -4.80
N VAL A 475 8.65 -6.75 -4.35
CA VAL A 475 7.47 -7.06 -5.17
C VAL A 475 6.87 -5.83 -5.84
N ASN A 476 7.57 -4.69 -5.78
CA ASN A 476 7.15 -3.41 -6.32
C ASN A 476 5.74 -3.00 -5.85
N ALA A 477 5.44 -3.26 -4.58
CA ALA A 477 4.22 -2.78 -3.95
C ALA A 477 4.37 -1.32 -3.51
N CYS A 478 5.55 -0.96 -2.99
CA CYS A 478 5.89 0.37 -2.49
C CYS A 478 7.28 0.77 -2.99
N THR A 479 7.48 2.03 -3.38
CA THR A 479 8.77 2.56 -3.85
C THR A 479 9.53 3.33 -2.76
N ALA A 480 8.79 3.97 -1.85
CA ALA A 480 9.34 4.81 -0.80
C ALA A 480 9.35 4.08 0.55
N GLY A 481 10.52 4.00 1.20
CA GLY A 481 10.64 3.47 2.56
C GLY A 481 10.44 4.54 3.63
N MET A 482 10.72 4.18 4.89
CA MET A 482 10.64 5.10 6.04
C MET A 482 11.50 6.36 5.85
N GLU A 483 12.64 6.22 5.15
CA GLU A 483 13.63 7.28 4.93
C GLU A 483 13.08 8.53 4.24
N ILE A 484 12.12 8.37 3.34
CA ILE A 484 11.48 9.47 2.59
C ILE A 484 9.97 9.57 2.88
N GLY A 485 9.48 8.83 3.86
CA GLY A 485 8.11 8.93 4.38
C GLY A 485 7.06 8.05 3.70
N GLY A 486 7.45 7.12 2.81
CA GLY A 486 6.52 6.19 2.16
C GLY A 486 6.10 5.01 3.03
N LEU A 487 6.74 4.83 4.19
CA LEU A 487 6.37 3.85 5.20
C LEU A 487 6.37 4.48 6.58
N ARG A 488 5.32 4.21 7.37
CA ARG A 488 5.16 4.65 8.76
C ARG A 488 4.84 3.45 9.63
N ALA A 489 5.34 3.45 10.86
CA ALA A 489 5.01 2.43 11.84
C ALA A 489 4.43 3.07 13.10
N ASP A 490 3.34 2.51 13.59
CA ASP A 490 2.80 2.72 14.92
C ASP A 490 3.00 1.41 15.70
N VAL A 491 3.40 1.51 16.97
CA VAL A 491 3.70 0.33 17.79
C VAL A 491 2.80 0.28 19.01
N ASN A 492 2.30 -0.92 19.30
CA ASN A 492 1.45 -1.21 20.44
C ASN A 492 2.27 -2.01 21.45
N VAL A 493 2.56 -1.40 22.59
CA VAL A 493 3.43 -1.94 23.63
C VAL A 493 2.60 -2.31 24.86
N SER A 494 2.83 -3.52 25.37
CA SER A 494 2.34 -3.94 26.69
C SER A 494 3.41 -4.72 27.42
N VAL A 495 3.44 -4.60 28.75
CA VAL A 495 4.28 -5.43 29.61
C VAL A 495 3.44 -6.17 30.65
N ARG A 496 3.90 -7.35 31.05
CA ARG A 496 3.30 -8.15 32.12
C ARG A 496 4.37 -8.85 32.95
N ARG A 497 4.02 -9.32 34.15
CA ARG A 497 4.91 -10.17 34.94
C ARG A 497 4.84 -11.62 34.44
N ARG A 498 5.98 -12.29 34.28
CA ARG A 498 6.05 -13.66 33.73
C ARG A 498 5.38 -14.70 34.62
N HIS A 499 5.42 -14.51 35.94
CA HIS A 499 4.89 -15.46 36.92
C HIS A 499 3.46 -15.16 37.38
N ASP A 500 2.81 -14.16 36.79
CA ASP A 500 1.46 -13.78 37.15
C ASP A 500 0.42 -14.58 36.34
N ASN A 501 0.11 -15.77 36.83
CA ASN A 501 -0.87 -16.66 36.19
C ASN A 501 -2.30 -16.11 36.22
N SER A 502 -2.60 -15.11 37.05
CA SER A 502 -3.94 -14.47 37.09
C SER A 502 -4.26 -13.74 35.79
N ILE A 503 -3.23 -13.20 35.11
CA ILE A 503 -3.35 -12.50 33.83
C ILE A 503 -3.51 -13.51 32.66
N ILE A 504 -3.15 -14.78 32.82
CA ILE A 504 -3.30 -15.78 31.75
C ILE A 504 -4.77 -16.22 31.61
N GLU A 505 -5.53 -16.25 32.71
CA GLU A 505 -6.95 -16.64 32.71
C GLU A 505 -7.91 -15.45 32.51
N GLU A 506 -7.57 -14.24 32.99
CA GLU A 506 -8.43 -13.04 32.92
C GLU A 506 -7.82 -11.85 32.16
N GLY A 507 -6.60 -11.97 31.63
CA GLY A 507 -5.90 -10.87 30.97
C GLY A 507 -6.40 -10.53 29.57
N ASN A 508 -5.86 -9.44 29.02
CA ASN A 508 -6.28 -8.98 27.70
C ASN A 508 -5.91 -10.02 26.63
N GLN A 509 -6.80 -10.20 25.65
CA GLN A 509 -6.56 -11.05 24.49
C GLN A 509 -6.64 -10.20 23.22
N TYR A 510 -5.82 -10.52 22.23
CA TYR A 510 -5.90 -9.96 20.89
C TYR A 510 -5.73 -11.05 19.84
N TYR A 511 -6.80 -11.33 19.09
CA TYR A 511 -6.80 -12.24 17.94
C TYR A 511 -6.11 -13.60 18.23
N GLY A 512 -6.54 -14.27 19.31
CA GLY A 512 -5.98 -15.55 19.73
C GLY A 512 -4.79 -15.46 20.69
N VAL A 513 -4.06 -14.34 20.75
CA VAL A 513 -2.93 -14.14 21.68
C VAL A 513 -3.46 -13.71 23.05
N THR A 514 -3.27 -14.54 24.07
CA THR A 514 -3.80 -14.36 25.44
C THR A 514 -2.77 -13.85 26.42
N GLY A 515 -3.24 -13.33 27.55
CA GLY A 515 -2.40 -12.96 28.68
C GLY A 515 -1.63 -11.65 28.49
N LEU A 516 -2.12 -10.74 27.64
CA LEU A 516 -1.47 -9.47 27.35
C LEU A 516 -1.65 -8.46 28.50
N GLY A 517 -0.65 -7.59 28.66
CA GLY A 517 -0.76 -6.43 29.56
C GLY A 517 -1.69 -5.35 29.02
N GLN A 518 -1.77 -4.20 29.71
CA GLN A 518 -2.52 -3.05 29.19
C GLN A 518 -1.75 -2.39 28.05
N ARG A 519 -2.43 -2.22 26.90
CA ARG A 519 -1.85 -1.65 25.67
C ARG A 519 -1.61 -0.14 25.77
N THR A 520 -0.41 0.31 25.41
CA THR A 520 -0.11 1.70 25.06
C THR A 520 0.32 1.77 23.59
N GLU A 521 -0.28 2.67 22.82
CA GLU A 521 0.04 2.89 21.42
C GLU A 521 1.03 4.06 21.29
N ILE A 522 2.09 3.89 20.51
CA ILE A 522 3.06 4.94 20.20
C ILE A 522 2.97 5.25 18.70
N LYS A 523 2.63 6.50 18.38
CA LYS A 523 2.45 6.96 17.01
C LYS A 523 3.65 7.73 16.45
N ASN A 524 3.70 7.84 15.12
CA ASN A 524 4.60 8.69 14.34
C ASN A 524 6.08 8.26 14.41
N LEU A 525 6.37 6.96 14.27
CA LEU A 525 7.74 6.47 14.23
C LEU A 525 8.25 6.47 12.79
N SER A 526 9.22 7.35 12.52
CA SER A 526 9.75 7.62 11.17
C SER A 526 11.09 6.94 10.86
N SER A 527 11.63 6.12 11.77
CA SER A 527 12.84 5.33 11.50
C SER A 527 12.86 4.04 12.31
N PHE A 528 13.60 3.04 11.83
CA PHE A 528 13.78 1.77 12.55
C PHE A 528 14.37 1.95 13.95
N LYS A 529 15.29 2.91 14.09
CA LYS A 529 15.89 3.25 15.39
C LYS A 529 14.87 3.91 16.32
N ALA A 530 14.01 4.79 15.80
CA ALA A 530 12.93 5.37 16.58
C ALA A 530 11.93 4.31 17.06
N VAL A 531 11.64 3.28 16.25
CA VAL A 531 10.82 2.12 16.67
C VAL A 531 11.43 1.43 17.89
N GLU A 532 12.71 1.08 17.81
CA GLU A 532 13.42 0.38 18.88
C GLU A 532 13.48 1.22 20.17
N GLU A 533 13.96 2.47 20.07
CA GLU A 533 14.12 3.37 21.23
C GLU A 533 12.77 3.69 21.90
N ALA A 534 11.71 3.90 21.11
CA ALA A 534 10.37 4.18 21.64
C ALA A 534 9.82 2.99 22.45
N ILE A 535 10.02 1.77 21.96
CA ILE A 535 9.61 0.55 22.67
C ILE A 535 10.40 0.41 23.97
N ILE A 536 11.72 0.64 23.96
CA ILE A 536 12.57 0.59 25.16
C ILE A 536 12.08 1.59 26.20
N ALA A 537 11.86 2.84 25.79
CA ALA A 537 11.41 3.91 26.68
C ALA A 537 10.02 3.60 27.28
N GLU A 538 9.07 3.13 26.47
CA GLU A 538 7.72 2.81 26.93
C GLU A 538 7.69 1.58 27.84
N ARG A 539 8.44 0.53 27.50
CA ARG A 539 8.63 -0.65 28.35
C ARG A 539 9.14 -0.26 29.73
N ASN A 540 10.24 0.50 29.77
CA ASN A 540 10.85 0.95 31.04
C ASN A 540 9.90 1.85 31.84
N ARG A 541 9.04 2.64 31.17
CA ARG A 541 8.00 3.44 31.82
C ARG A 541 6.92 2.56 32.44
N GLN A 542 6.38 1.60 31.70
CA GLN A 542 5.32 0.71 32.20
C GLN A 542 5.82 -0.15 33.37
N ILE A 543 7.02 -0.72 33.28
CA ILE A 543 7.64 -1.48 34.36
C ILE A 543 7.75 -0.63 35.63
N ARG A 544 8.37 0.55 35.55
CA ARG A 544 8.50 1.46 36.71
C ARG A 544 7.15 1.85 37.31
N LEU A 545 6.12 2.04 36.47
CA LEU A 545 4.78 2.38 36.95
C LEU A 545 4.17 1.22 37.75
N LEU A 546 4.28 -0.01 37.24
CA LEU A 546 3.74 -1.20 37.89
C LEU A 546 4.53 -1.60 39.14
N GLU A 547 5.85 -1.43 39.15
CA GLU A 547 6.71 -1.66 40.34
C GLU A 547 6.37 -0.70 41.48
N ASN A 548 6.00 0.54 41.15
CA ASN A 548 5.53 1.53 42.11
C ASN A 548 4.06 1.31 42.54
N GLY A 549 3.43 0.21 42.15
CA GLY A 549 2.03 -0.11 42.47
C GLY A 549 0.99 0.71 41.70
N GLY A 550 1.40 1.40 40.64
CA GLY A 550 0.51 2.13 39.74
C GLY A 550 -0.17 1.21 38.72
N VAL A 551 -1.06 1.79 37.90
CA VAL A 551 -1.77 1.09 36.83
C VAL A 551 -1.44 1.73 35.49
N VAL A 552 -1.10 0.91 34.49
CA VAL A 552 -0.93 1.39 33.11
C VAL A 552 -2.32 1.70 32.55
N GLU A 553 -2.56 2.94 32.12
CA GLU A 553 -3.77 3.31 31.39
C GLU A 553 -3.60 3.01 29.90
N GLY A 554 -4.67 2.56 29.22
CA GLY A 554 -4.66 2.53 27.76
C GLY A 554 -4.62 3.95 27.19
N GLU A 555 -3.58 4.31 26.45
CA GLU A 555 -3.44 5.67 25.89
C GLU A 555 -2.56 5.69 24.64
N THR A 556 -2.67 6.79 23.90
CA THR A 556 -1.84 7.06 22.73
C THR A 556 -0.75 8.08 23.09
N ARG A 557 0.49 7.71 22.82
CA ARG A 557 1.70 8.47 23.13
C ARG A 557 2.47 8.76 21.84
N GLY A 558 3.37 9.73 21.91
CA GLY A 558 4.22 10.18 20.83
C GLY A 558 5.68 10.04 21.18
N TRP A 559 6.51 9.91 20.15
CA TRP A 559 7.95 9.82 20.26
C TRP A 559 8.62 11.02 19.58
N THR A 560 9.78 11.43 20.08
CA THR A 560 10.64 12.44 19.44
C THR A 560 12.06 11.91 19.42
N LEU A 561 12.74 12.05 18.29
CA LEU A 561 14.13 11.60 18.11
C LEU A 561 15.05 12.19 19.19
N GLY A 562 15.83 11.33 19.84
CA GLY A 562 16.74 11.69 20.94
C GLY A 562 16.04 11.93 22.29
N SER A 563 14.73 11.67 22.39
CA SER A 563 14.05 11.64 23.69
C SER A 563 14.38 10.35 24.45
N THR A 564 14.31 10.41 25.77
CA THR A 564 14.44 9.24 26.65
C THR A 564 13.08 8.74 27.14
N GLU A 565 11.99 9.44 26.80
CA GLU A 565 10.65 9.18 27.31
C GLU A 565 9.59 9.40 26.21
N THR A 566 8.58 8.54 26.20
CA THR A 566 7.35 8.76 25.42
C THR A 566 6.54 9.88 26.06
N ARG A 567 5.78 10.65 25.26
CA ARG A 567 4.91 11.74 25.78
C ARG A 567 3.46 11.46 25.45
N ARG A 568 2.56 11.72 26.40
CA ARG A 568 1.11 11.58 26.18
C ARG A 568 0.66 12.61 25.12
N LEU A 569 0.04 12.15 24.03
CA LEU A 569 -0.47 13.04 22.96
C LEU A 569 -1.91 13.50 23.21
N ARG A 570 -2.68 12.75 24.01
CA ARG A 570 -4.09 13.04 24.30
C ARG A 570 -4.50 12.53 25.69
N GLY A 571 -5.28 13.31 26.44
CA GLY A 571 -5.96 12.83 27.65
C GLY A 571 -7.29 12.15 27.32
N LYS A 572 -7.62 11.04 28.01
CA LYS A 572 -8.86 10.28 27.82
C LYS A 572 -10.10 11.08 28.26
N GLU A 573 -10.75 11.78 27.34
CA GLU A 573 -12.21 11.95 27.36
C GLU A 573 -12.80 10.93 26.37
N GLY A 574 -12.91 9.66 26.81
CA GLY A 574 -13.48 8.54 26.04
C GLY A 574 -12.53 7.91 25.01
N GLU A 575 -12.76 6.63 24.69
CA GLU A 575 -12.30 6.09 23.41
C GLU A 575 -13.00 6.87 22.30
N VAL A 576 -12.24 7.36 21.31
CA VAL A 576 -12.85 8.05 20.18
C VAL A 576 -13.60 6.99 19.38
N ASP A 577 -14.92 7.01 19.50
CA ASP A 577 -15.80 6.20 18.67
C ASP A 577 -15.70 6.71 17.22
N TYR A 578 -14.88 6.02 16.43
CA TYR A 578 -14.69 6.28 15.00
C TYR A 578 -15.94 5.95 14.17
N ARG A 579 -17.00 5.37 14.76
CA ARG A 579 -18.29 5.09 14.11
C ARG A 579 -18.10 4.47 12.72
N TYR A 580 -17.37 3.36 12.67
CA TYR A 580 -17.18 2.61 11.42
C TYR A 580 -18.54 2.28 10.80
N MET A 581 -18.68 2.54 9.51
CA MET A 581 -19.84 2.10 8.73
C MET A 581 -19.41 1.72 7.33
N PRO A 582 -20.06 0.71 6.70
CA PRO A 582 -19.83 0.40 5.29
C PRO A 582 -20.02 1.64 4.42
N ASP A 583 -19.08 1.88 3.51
CA ASP A 583 -19.17 3.00 2.58
C ASP A 583 -20.26 2.71 1.54
N PRO A 584 -21.35 3.50 1.49
CA PRO A 584 -22.45 3.25 0.55
C PRO A 584 -22.11 3.68 -0.90
N ASP A 585 -21.09 4.52 -1.09
CA ASP A 585 -20.73 5.08 -2.39
C ASP A 585 -19.77 4.17 -3.17
N ILE A 586 -19.12 3.21 -2.49
CA ILE A 586 -18.17 2.27 -3.10
C ILE A 586 -18.74 0.86 -3.08
N GLN A 587 -18.85 0.25 -4.25
CA GLN A 587 -19.28 -1.14 -4.37
C GLN A 587 -18.22 -2.11 -3.83
N PRO A 588 -18.63 -3.28 -3.30
CA PRO A 588 -17.69 -4.33 -2.94
C PRO A 588 -16.82 -4.75 -4.13
N VAL A 589 -15.55 -5.04 -3.84
CA VAL A 589 -14.57 -5.54 -4.79
C VAL A 589 -14.55 -7.06 -4.72
N PHE A 590 -14.76 -7.72 -5.86
CA PHE A 590 -14.63 -9.17 -5.99
C PHE A 590 -13.32 -9.50 -6.69
N ILE A 591 -12.49 -10.32 -6.04
CA ILE A 591 -11.12 -10.64 -6.47
C ILE A 591 -11.12 -12.09 -6.97
N SER A 592 -10.81 -12.29 -8.26
CA SER A 592 -10.83 -13.63 -8.84
C SER A 592 -9.58 -14.43 -8.48
N ASP A 593 -9.74 -15.74 -8.31
CA ASP A 593 -8.62 -16.67 -8.11
C ASP A 593 -7.66 -16.67 -9.30
N GLU A 594 -8.16 -16.41 -10.52
CA GLU A 594 -7.32 -16.29 -11.72
C GLU A 594 -6.32 -15.14 -11.59
N LEU A 595 -6.75 -13.97 -11.11
CA LEU A 595 -5.86 -12.84 -10.86
C LEU A 595 -4.83 -13.16 -9.78
N ILE A 596 -5.26 -13.80 -8.69
CA ILE A 596 -4.37 -14.21 -7.59
C ILE A 596 -3.30 -15.19 -8.09
N ASN A 597 -3.69 -16.20 -8.86
CA ASN A 597 -2.78 -17.19 -9.43
C ASN A 597 -1.82 -16.56 -10.46
N HIS A 598 -2.32 -15.66 -11.30
CA HIS A 598 -1.48 -14.91 -12.22
C HIS A 598 -0.43 -14.09 -11.47
N LEU A 599 -0.83 -13.36 -10.43
CA LEU A 599 0.10 -12.59 -9.59
C LEU A 599 1.10 -13.50 -8.87
N ARG A 600 0.69 -14.63 -8.30
CA ARG A 600 1.61 -15.62 -7.69
C ARG A 600 2.66 -16.13 -8.68
N SER A 601 2.27 -16.39 -9.93
CA SER A 601 3.18 -16.90 -10.97
C SER A 601 4.14 -15.85 -11.51
N THR A 602 3.80 -14.57 -11.40
CA THR A 602 4.57 -13.42 -11.94
C THR A 602 5.26 -12.60 -10.85
N LEU A 603 5.06 -12.95 -9.58
CA LEU A 603 5.63 -12.24 -8.45
C LEU A 603 7.15 -12.38 -8.47
N PRO A 604 7.90 -11.28 -8.30
CA PRO A 604 9.34 -11.37 -8.09
C PRO A 604 9.67 -12.22 -6.85
N ALA A 605 10.84 -12.85 -6.85
CA ALA A 605 11.31 -13.60 -5.70
C ALA A 605 11.48 -12.67 -4.48
N VAL A 606 10.91 -13.06 -3.34
CA VAL A 606 11.09 -12.33 -2.08
C VAL A 606 12.53 -12.42 -1.57
N PRO A 607 12.99 -11.47 -0.74
CA PRO A 607 14.37 -11.40 -0.24
C PRO A 607 14.92 -12.73 0.27
N ASP A 608 14.14 -13.50 1.03
CA ASP A 608 14.59 -14.75 1.62
C ASP A 608 14.82 -15.86 0.60
N SER A 609 13.97 -15.92 -0.42
CA SER A 609 14.17 -16.86 -1.53
C SER A 609 15.46 -16.54 -2.27
N ILE A 610 15.75 -15.25 -2.48
CA ILE A 610 16.99 -14.81 -3.12
C ILE A 610 18.20 -15.13 -2.25
N LEU A 611 18.17 -14.77 -0.96
CA LEU A 611 19.26 -15.05 -0.03
C LEU A 611 19.54 -16.56 0.09
N THR A 612 18.49 -17.37 0.18
CA THR A 612 18.60 -18.84 0.19
C THR A 612 19.24 -19.33 -1.10
N THR A 613 18.80 -18.84 -2.25
CA THR A 613 19.40 -19.21 -3.56
C THR A 613 20.88 -18.84 -3.61
N LEU A 614 21.23 -17.60 -3.27
CA LEU A 614 22.62 -17.12 -3.31
C LEU A 614 23.56 -17.86 -2.36
N THR A 615 23.05 -18.40 -1.26
CA THR A 615 23.87 -19.05 -0.22
C THR A 615 23.91 -20.56 -0.33
N THR A 616 22.80 -21.21 -0.72
CA THR A 616 22.67 -22.68 -0.75
C THR A 616 22.94 -23.28 -2.13
N ASP A 617 22.67 -22.55 -3.21
CA ASP A 617 22.92 -23.05 -4.55
C ASP A 617 24.45 -23.14 -4.79
N PRO A 618 24.98 -24.32 -5.16
CA PRO A 618 26.39 -24.50 -5.46
C PRO A 618 26.94 -23.58 -6.56
N THR A 619 26.10 -23.08 -7.47
CA THR A 619 26.50 -22.13 -8.52
C THR A 619 26.87 -20.76 -7.96
N HIS A 620 26.23 -20.38 -6.84
CA HIS A 620 26.43 -19.09 -6.16
C HIS A 620 27.45 -19.21 -5.02
N GLY A 621 27.15 -20.03 -4.01
CA GLY A 621 28.04 -20.30 -2.88
C GLY A 621 28.49 -19.05 -2.10
N LEU A 622 27.67 -17.99 -2.07
CA LEU A 622 27.98 -16.76 -1.35
C LEU A 622 27.80 -16.92 0.16
N THR A 623 28.55 -16.13 0.94
CA THR A 623 28.26 -16.03 2.37
C THR A 623 26.97 -15.24 2.58
N MET A 624 26.25 -15.49 3.68
CA MET A 624 25.04 -14.73 4.02
C MET A 624 25.29 -13.21 4.06
N LYS A 625 26.48 -12.79 4.52
CA LYS A 625 26.89 -11.38 4.55
C LYS A 625 27.02 -10.79 3.15
N ASP A 626 27.66 -11.51 2.23
CA ASP A 626 27.88 -11.05 0.86
C ASP A 626 26.57 -11.04 0.08
N ALA A 627 25.74 -12.07 0.25
CA ALA A 627 24.41 -12.16 -0.35
C ALA A 627 23.52 -10.99 0.09
N LYS A 628 23.48 -10.67 1.39
CA LYS A 628 22.77 -9.50 1.91
C LYS A 628 23.30 -8.19 1.33
N THR A 629 24.62 -8.05 1.27
CA THR A 629 25.25 -6.83 0.73
C THR A 629 24.87 -6.63 -0.73
N LEU A 630 24.87 -7.69 -1.55
CA LEU A 630 24.41 -7.60 -2.95
C LEU A 630 22.95 -7.21 -3.05
N LEU A 631 22.08 -7.85 -2.26
CA LEU A 631 20.64 -7.61 -2.29
C LEU A 631 20.26 -6.19 -1.85
N SER A 632 20.96 -5.62 -0.87
CA SER A 632 20.64 -4.30 -0.33
C SER A 632 21.38 -3.13 -0.99
N SER A 633 22.27 -3.39 -1.95
CA SER A 633 23.07 -2.34 -2.61
C SER A 633 22.36 -1.78 -3.84
N ASP A 634 22.36 -0.46 -3.97
CA ASP A 634 21.91 0.27 -5.16
C ASP A 634 20.52 -0.19 -5.66
N ASP A 635 19.56 -0.31 -4.73
CA ASP A 635 18.17 -0.74 -4.97
C ASP A 635 18.01 -2.07 -5.75
N GLY A 636 19.01 -2.95 -5.68
CA GLY A 636 19.01 -4.26 -6.34
C GLY A 636 19.81 -4.31 -7.65
N ASP A 637 20.25 -3.17 -8.20
CA ASP A 637 21.01 -3.11 -9.45
C ASP A 637 22.30 -3.93 -9.39
N ARG A 638 22.96 -3.98 -8.22
CA ARG A 638 24.16 -4.81 -8.05
C ARG A 638 23.87 -6.30 -8.13
N LEU A 639 22.71 -6.71 -7.65
CA LEU A 639 22.29 -8.11 -7.71
C LEU A 639 22.00 -8.53 -9.15
N GLU A 640 21.32 -7.68 -9.93
CA GLU A 640 21.10 -7.92 -11.35
C GLU A 640 22.42 -7.97 -12.14
N TYR A 641 23.32 -7.02 -11.87
CA TYR A 641 24.65 -6.99 -12.45
C TYR A 641 25.44 -8.28 -12.13
N TYR A 642 25.36 -8.75 -10.88
CA TYR A 642 25.97 -10.01 -10.45
C TYR A 642 25.46 -11.19 -11.27
N PHE A 643 24.14 -11.32 -11.45
CA PHE A 643 23.54 -12.40 -12.23
C PHE A 643 23.96 -12.34 -13.71
N ASP A 644 23.99 -11.16 -14.33
CA ASP A 644 24.43 -11.00 -15.74
C ASP A 644 25.90 -11.38 -15.93
N VAL A 645 26.79 -10.94 -15.02
CA VAL A 645 28.21 -11.32 -15.05
C VAL A 645 28.36 -12.84 -14.90
N LEU A 646 27.63 -13.45 -13.95
CA LEU A 646 27.71 -14.88 -13.70
C LEU A 646 27.22 -15.69 -14.91
N ALA A 647 26.08 -15.33 -15.51
CA ALA A 647 25.55 -15.99 -16.69
C ALA A 647 26.51 -15.91 -17.89
N ARG A 648 27.12 -14.73 -18.12
CA ARG A 648 28.12 -14.54 -19.19
C ARG A 648 29.41 -15.32 -18.94
N LEU A 649 29.82 -15.44 -17.69
CA LEU A 649 31.01 -16.21 -17.31
C LEU A 649 30.77 -17.71 -17.51
N GLN A 650 29.62 -18.23 -17.10
CA GLN A 650 29.20 -19.62 -17.32
C GLN A 650 29.13 -19.96 -18.81
N ALA A 651 28.65 -19.05 -19.66
CA ALA A 651 28.62 -19.26 -21.10
C ALA A 651 30.02 -19.35 -21.75
N LYS A 652 31.05 -18.74 -21.11
CA LYS A 652 32.42 -18.70 -21.64
C LYS A 652 33.28 -19.87 -21.17
N GLU A 653 33.02 -20.39 -19.98
CA GLU A 653 33.88 -21.38 -19.34
C GLU A 653 33.18 -22.75 -19.25
N LYS A 654 33.77 -23.77 -19.87
CA LYS A 654 33.41 -25.18 -19.62
C LYS A 654 34.13 -25.64 -18.35
N VAL A 655 33.71 -25.12 -17.19
CA VAL A 655 34.37 -25.46 -15.92
C VAL A 655 33.77 -26.75 -15.35
N ASP A 656 34.60 -27.76 -15.12
CA ASP A 656 34.22 -29.00 -14.41
C ASP A 656 33.87 -28.77 -12.92
N GLN A 657 34.03 -27.54 -12.41
CA GLN A 657 33.77 -27.16 -11.02
C GLN A 657 32.95 -25.86 -10.91
N PRO A 658 31.62 -25.92 -11.04
CA PRO A 658 30.74 -24.75 -10.88
C PRO A 658 30.73 -24.16 -9.45
N LYS A 659 31.28 -24.88 -8.46
CA LYS A 659 31.16 -24.62 -7.01
C LYS A 659 31.69 -23.28 -6.48
N TYR A 660 32.41 -22.49 -7.29
CA TYR A 660 33.06 -21.26 -6.82
C TYR A 660 32.85 -20.03 -7.73
N LEU A 661 32.18 -20.18 -8.87
CA LEU A 661 32.04 -19.08 -9.84
C LEU A 661 31.24 -17.92 -9.25
N GLY A 662 30.10 -18.20 -8.63
CA GLY A 662 29.31 -17.16 -7.99
C GLY A 662 30.05 -16.45 -6.87
N ARG A 663 30.84 -17.15 -6.07
CA ARG A 663 31.63 -16.51 -5.00
C ARG A 663 32.71 -15.58 -5.55
N VAL A 664 33.37 -15.99 -6.64
CA VAL A 664 34.35 -15.14 -7.34
C VAL A 664 33.66 -13.90 -7.89
N VAL A 665 32.53 -14.05 -8.60
CA VAL A 665 31.79 -12.90 -9.14
C VAL A 665 31.33 -11.96 -8.02
N GLY A 666 30.76 -12.50 -6.94
CA GLY A 666 30.26 -11.71 -5.81
C GLY A 666 31.37 -10.90 -5.15
N ASN A 667 32.53 -11.50 -4.89
CA ASN A 667 33.69 -10.78 -4.34
C ASN A 667 34.14 -9.61 -5.23
N TRP A 668 34.16 -9.82 -6.55
CA TRP A 668 34.55 -8.76 -7.49
C TRP A 668 33.52 -7.65 -7.58
N VAL A 669 32.22 -7.97 -7.58
CA VAL A 669 31.15 -6.98 -7.61
C VAL A 669 31.11 -6.16 -6.31
N ILE A 670 31.13 -6.83 -5.16
CA ILE A 670 31.00 -6.19 -3.84
C ILE A 670 32.24 -5.40 -3.47
N HIS A 671 33.43 -6.01 -3.55
CA HIS A 671 34.64 -5.45 -2.96
C HIS A 671 35.49 -4.69 -3.98
N GLU A 672 35.74 -5.27 -5.15
CA GLU A 672 36.66 -4.67 -6.12
C GLU A 672 35.97 -3.54 -6.90
N LEU A 673 34.82 -3.81 -7.50
CA LEU A 673 34.04 -2.82 -8.25
C LEU A 673 33.34 -1.84 -7.30
N GLY A 674 32.67 -2.34 -6.25
CA GLY A 674 32.11 -1.48 -5.21
C GLY A 674 33.15 -0.55 -4.58
N GLY A 675 34.37 -1.04 -4.36
CA GLY A 675 35.48 -0.22 -3.86
C GLY A 675 35.94 0.88 -4.83
N LEU A 676 35.80 0.70 -6.15
CA LEU A 676 36.07 1.75 -7.14
C LEU A 676 35.00 2.85 -7.08
N PHE A 677 33.72 2.48 -7.05
CA PHE A 677 32.61 3.42 -6.90
C PHE A 677 32.72 4.24 -5.60
N SER A 678 32.98 3.58 -4.47
CA SER A 678 33.16 4.27 -3.19
C SER A 678 34.35 5.23 -3.17
N LYS A 679 35.45 4.90 -3.85
CA LYS A 679 36.63 5.79 -3.97
C LYS A 679 36.40 6.97 -4.91
N ALA A 680 35.60 6.77 -5.96
CA ALA A 680 35.28 7.79 -6.93
C ALA A 680 34.13 8.72 -6.46
N GLU A 681 33.39 8.33 -5.41
CA GLU A 681 32.23 9.04 -4.88
C GLU A 681 31.14 9.30 -5.96
N ILE A 682 31.00 8.37 -6.91
CA ILE A 682 29.97 8.43 -7.96
C ILE A 682 28.86 7.41 -7.71
N LEU A 683 27.65 7.70 -8.21
CA LEU A 683 26.53 6.77 -8.18
C LEU A 683 26.83 5.51 -9.01
N TRP A 684 26.29 4.38 -8.57
CA TRP A 684 26.42 3.11 -9.26
C TRP A 684 25.88 3.19 -10.69
N SER A 685 26.60 2.54 -11.62
CA SER A 685 26.14 2.35 -12.99
C SER A 685 26.76 1.09 -13.57
N ALA A 686 25.91 0.18 -14.07
CA ALA A 686 26.34 -1.01 -14.78
C ALA A 686 27.16 -0.71 -16.04
N GLN A 687 27.07 0.51 -16.58
CA GLN A 687 27.81 0.92 -17.78
C GLN A 687 29.26 1.33 -17.48
N GLN A 688 29.57 1.74 -16.24
CA GLN A 688 30.93 2.16 -15.88
C GLN A 688 31.94 1.03 -16.06
N VAL A 689 31.52 -0.20 -15.75
CA VAL A 689 32.22 -1.43 -16.12
C VAL A 689 31.15 -2.40 -16.63
N PRO A 690 31.00 -2.55 -17.96
CA PRO A 690 29.98 -3.43 -18.53
C PRO A 690 30.11 -4.87 -18.00
N PRO A 691 29.00 -5.59 -17.75
CA PRO A 691 29.03 -6.99 -17.28
C PRO A 691 29.88 -7.91 -18.16
N SER A 692 29.87 -7.66 -19.47
CA SER A 692 30.67 -8.38 -20.46
C SER A 692 32.17 -8.22 -20.25
N SER A 693 32.61 -7.03 -19.83
CA SER A 693 34.00 -6.71 -19.52
C SER A 693 34.45 -7.43 -18.25
N LEU A 694 33.67 -7.36 -17.17
CA LEU A 694 34.00 -8.07 -15.94
C LEU A 694 34.03 -9.59 -16.15
N ALA A 695 33.04 -10.15 -16.85
CA ALA A 695 33.04 -11.58 -17.20
C ALA A 695 34.28 -11.97 -18.05
N ALA A 696 34.74 -11.11 -18.95
CA ALA A 696 35.95 -11.35 -19.74
C ALA A 696 37.24 -11.28 -18.90
N ILE A 697 37.31 -10.37 -17.92
CA ILE A 697 38.42 -10.31 -16.95
C ILE A 697 38.45 -11.60 -16.13
N LEU A 698 37.32 -11.98 -15.53
CA LEU A 698 37.21 -13.17 -14.69
C LEU A 698 37.53 -14.46 -15.47
N SER A 699 37.02 -14.59 -16.70
CA SER A 699 37.36 -15.69 -17.62
C SER A 699 38.88 -15.81 -17.83
N LYS A 700 39.59 -14.69 -17.99
CA LYS A 700 41.05 -14.69 -18.20
C LYS A 700 41.82 -15.01 -16.93
N ILE A 701 41.31 -14.61 -15.76
CA ILE A 701 41.87 -14.99 -14.45
C ILE A 701 41.71 -16.49 -14.21
N LEU A 702 40.53 -17.05 -14.46
CA LEU A 702 40.24 -18.48 -14.28
C LEU A 702 41.06 -19.36 -15.24
N GLN A 703 41.35 -18.86 -16.44
CA GLN A 703 42.25 -19.50 -17.40
C GLN A 703 43.75 -19.28 -17.08
N GLU A 704 44.07 -18.65 -15.95
CA GLU A 704 45.44 -18.28 -15.52
C GLU A 704 46.21 -17.42 -16.55
N LYS A 705 45.51 -16.76 -17.48
CA LYS A 705 46.11 -15.92 -18.53
C LYS A 705 46.47 -14.53 -18.02
N ILE A 706 45.81 -14.06 -16.97
CA ILE A 706 46.13 -12.81 -16.26
C ILE A 706 46.10 -13.08 -14.76
N SER A 707 46.92 -12.35 -13.99
CA SER A 707 46.88 -12.42 -12.52
C SER A 707 45.68 -11.68 -11.95
N HIS A 708 45.35 -11.94 -10.68
CA HIS A 708 44.30 -11.21 -9.96
C HIS A 708 44.59 -9.69 -9.91
N ASP A 709 45.84 -9.29 -9.63
CA ASP A 709 46.26 -7.88 -9.60
C ASP A 709 46.17 -7.22 -10.98
N SER A 710 46.57 -7.95 -12.02
CA SER A 710 46.39 -7.52 -13.42
C SER A 710 44.91 -7.28 -13.74
N GLY A 711 44.02 -8.17 -13.30
CA GLY A 711 42.58 -8.01 -13.47
C GLY A 711 42.03 -6.75 -12.81
N LYS A 712 42.48 -6.43 -11.58
CA LYS A 712 42.06 -5.21 -10.86
C LYS A 712 42.47 -3.95 -11.63
N LYS A 713 43.70 -3.92 -12.15
CA LYS A 713 44.21 -2.81 -12.95
C LYS A 713 43.43 -2.63 -14.25
N ILE A 714 43.14 -3.72 -14.96
CA ILE A 714 42.33 -3.68 -16.18
C ILE A 714 40.92 -3.17 -15.87
N MET A 715 40.30 -3.65 -14.80
CA MET A 715 38.98 -3.17 -14.38
C MET A 715 38.99 -1.67 -14.05
N ALA A 716 40.04 -1.19 -13.36
CA ALA A 716 40.20 0.23 -13.06
C ALA A 716 40.41 1.09 -14.33
N MET A 717 41.09 0.58 -15.36
CA MET A 717 41.22 1.27 -16.65
C MET A 717 39.87 1.37 -17.38
N ILE A 718 39.09 0.28 -17.40
CA ILE A 718 37.75 0.29 -17.99
C ILE A 718 36.84 1.25 -17.21
N PHE A 719 36.90 1.21 -15.88
CA PHE A 719 36.21 2.15 -15.02
C PHE A 719 36.62 3.60 -15.29
N ALA A 720 37.84 3.87 -15.74
CA ALA A 720 38.29 5.21 -16.13
C ALA A 720 37.87 5.63 -17.56
N GLY A 721 37.20 4.75 -18.31
CA GLY A 721 36.70 5.03 -19.67
C GLY A 721 37.43 4.29 -20.80
N ASP A 722 38.24 3.27 -20.50
CA ASP A 722 38.85 2.44 -21.56
C ASP A 722 37.85 1.45 -22.15
N GLU A 723 37.43 1.69 -23.40
CA GLU A 723 36.45 0.87 -24.12
C GLU A 723 37.08 -0.32 -24.88
N ARG A 724 38.41 -0.46 -24.87
CA ARG A 724 39.09 -1.55 -25.59
C ARG A 724 38.73 -2.90 -24.98
N ARG A 725 38.83 -3.96 -25.80
CA ARG A 725 38.65 -5.34 -25.32
C ARG A 725 39.69 -5.69 -24.25
N VAL A 726 39.28 -6.38 -23.20
CA VAL A 726 40.13 -6.87 -22.10
C VAL A 726 41.43 -7.53 -22.59
N SER A 727 41.38 -8.30 -23.67
CA SER A 727 42.57 -8.94 -24.27
C SER A 727 43.58 -7.94 -24.86
N ILE A 728 43.11 -6.83 -25.40
CA ILE A 728 43.95 -5.77 -25.98
C ILE A 728 44.61 -4.99 -24.83
N ILE A 729 43.82 -4.57 -23.83
CA ILE A 729 44.32 -3.88 -22.64
C ILE A 729 45.39 -4.73 -21.96
N ALA A 730 45.13 -6.03 -21.77
CA ALA A 730 46.08 -6.94 -21.15
C ALA A 730 47.38 -7.07 -21.95
N LYS A 731 47.31 -7.13 -23.29
CA LYS A 731 48.49 -7.28 -24.16
C LYS A 731 49.34 -6.01 -24.20
N GLU A 732 48.72 -4.85 -24.43
CA GLU A 732 49.41 -3.57 -24.59
C GLU A 732 50.07 -3.10 -23.29
N ASN A 733 49.46 -3.41 -22.14
CA ASN A 733 50.02 -3.09 -20.84
C ASN A 733 50.92 -4.21 -20.26
N LYS A 734 51.28 -5.22 -21.06
CA LYS A 734 52.14 -6.36 -20.65
C LYS A 734 51.64 -7.09 -19.40
N MET A 735 50.32 -7.23 -19.25
CA MET A 735 49.66 -7.82 -18.08
C MET A 735 49.32 -9.31 -18.22
N ILE A 736 49.64 -9.92 -19.37
CA ILE A 736 49.45 -11.35 -19.65
C ILE A 736 50.49 -12.16 -18.87
N VAL A 737 50.06 -13.27 -18.29
CA VAL A 737 50.93 -14.25 -17.64
C VAL A 737 51.81 -14.90 -18.71
N GLN A 738 53.12 -14.87 -18.52
CA GLN A 738 54.06 -15.47 -19.47
C GLN A 738 54.32 -16.94 -19.11
N ASP A 739 54.33 -17.81 -20.11
CA ASP A 739 54.84 -19.17 -19.96
C ASP A 739 56.37 -19.12 -19.98
N ILE A 740 56.95 -19.05 -18.79
CA ILE A 740 58.39 -19.07 -18.53
C ILE A 740 58.78 -20.53 -18.27
N SER A 741 59.93 -21.00 -18.80
CA SER A 741 60.36 -22.39 -18.57
C SER A 741 60.67 -22.65 -17.09
N GLU A 742 60.45 -23.89 -16.63
CA GLU A 742 60.73 -24.32 -15.25
C GLU A 742 62.19 -24.10 -14.83
N ASP A 743 63.13 -24.13 -15.78
CA ASP A 743 64.55 -23.90 -15.51
C ASP A 743 64.81 -22.49 -14.97
N ILE A 744 64.10 -21.48 -15.48
CA ILE A 744 64.24 -20.10 -15.04
C ILE A 744 63.65 -19.92 -13.64
N TYR A 745 62.52 -20.59 -13.33
CA TYR A 745 61.99 -20.63 -11.96
C TYR A 745 62.99 -21.25 -10.99
N THR A 746 63.62 -22.35 -11.38
CA THR A 746 64.60 -23.07 -10.56
C THR A 746 65.85 -22.22 -10.31
N GLN A 747 66.42 -21.62 -11.36
CA GLN A 747 67.61 -20.76 -11.23
C GLN A 747 67.34 -19.52 -10.36
N THR A 748 66.16 -18.90 -10.51
CA THR A 748 65.78 -17.72 -9.72
C THR A 748 65.54 -18.09 -8.26
N ALA A 749 64.92 -19.24 -8.00
CA ALA A 749 64.72 -19.77 -6.66
C ALA A 749 66.06 -20.06 -5.96
N GLU A 750 66.99 -20.72 -6.63
CA GLU A 750 68.33 -21.00 -6.11
C GLU A 750 69.14 -19.72 -5.82
N ALA A 751 69.05 -18.72 -6.70
CA ALA A 751 69.68 -17.43 -6.50
C ALA A 751 69.12 -16.72 -5.25
N LEU A 752 67.79 -16.68 -5.08
CA LEU A 752 67.15 -16.03 -3.94
C LEU A 752 67.49 -16.70 -2.60
N VAL A 753 67.49 -18.04 -2.57
CA VAL A 753 67.88 -18.82 -1.38
C VAL A 753 69.34 -18.55 -1.01
N ARG A 754 70.22 -18.43 -2.01
CA ARG A 754 71.65 -18.10 -1.82
C ARG A 754 71.88 -16.68 -1.32
N GLU A 755 71.10 -15.71 -1.82
CA GLU A 755 71.17 -14.31 -1.40
C GLU A 755 70.58 -14.06 0.00
N ASN A 756 69.72 -14.96 0.50
CA ASN A 756 69.04 -14.80 1.79
C ASN A 756 69.21 -16.02 2.72
N PRO A 757 70.46 -16.38 3.08
CA PRO A 757 70.77 -17.62 3.80
C PRO A 757 70.17 -17.68 5.21
N GLU A 758 70.04 -16.53 5.90
CA GLU A 758 69.44 -16.45 7.25
C GLU A 758 67.96 -16.84 7.25
N ILE A 759 67.22 -16.46 6.20
CA ILE A 759 65.80 -16.76 6.07
C ILE A 759 65.60 -18.21 5.63
N ALA A 760 66.47 -18.71 4.74
CA ALA A 760 66.49 -20.12 4.33
C ALA A 760 66.74 -21.07 5.52
N LYS A 761 67.75 -20.78 6.37
CA LYS A 761 68.01 -21.55 7.60
C LYS A 761 66.84 -21.50 8.58
N ALA A 762 66.18 -20.35 8.73
CA ALA A 762 65.00 -20.26 9.59
C ALA A 762 63.83 -21.15 9.10
N ILE A 763 63.73 -21.43 7.80
CA ILE A 763 62.72 -22.34 7.25
C ILE A 763 63.17 -23.80 7.44
N GLN A 764 64.42 -24.13 7.11
CA GLN A 764 64.97 -25.49 7.14
C GLN A 764 65.17 -26.02 8.57
N GLU A 765 65.74 -25.21 9.47
CA GLU A 765 66.16 -25.63 10.80
C GLU A 765 65.11 -25.32 11.88
N LYS A 766 64.41 -24.17 11.76
CA LYS A 766 63.41 -23.71 12.75
C LYS A 766 61.96 -23.98 12.33
N GLY A 767 61.73 -24.63 11.19
CA GLY A 767 60.40 -25.03 10.72
C GLY A 767 59.44 -23.88 10.41
N GLN A 768 59.93 -22.65 10.21
CA GLN A 768 59.10 -21.46 10.01
C GLN A 768 58.50 -21.38 8.59
N LYS A 769 57.64 -22.34 8.24
CA LYS A 769 57.02 -22.49 6.91
C LYS A 769 56.31 -21.23 6.40
N GLY A 770 55.86 -20.33 7.29
CA GLY A 770 55.29 -19.03 6.91
C GLY A 770 56.23 -18.13 6.08
N LYS A 771 57.56 -18.31 6.20
CA LYS A 771 58.56 -17.53 5.45
C LYS A 771 58.74 -17.99 3.99
N ILE A 772 58.16 -19.14 3.60
CA ILE A 772 58.16 -19.58 2.19
C ILE A 772 57.43 -18.56 1.31
N MET A 773 56.32 -18.00 1.80
CA MET A 773 55.56 -16.99 1.06
C MET A 773 56.33 -15.67 0.87
N TRP A 774 57.28 -15.37 1.76
CA TRP A 774 58.17 -14.23 1.58
C TRP A 774 59.11 -14.45 0.38
N PHE A 775 59.70 -15.65 0.26
CA PHE A 775 60.54 -16.02 -0.89
C PHE A 775 59.75 -16.02 -2.20
N VAL A 776 58.53 -16.58 -2.19
CA VAL A 776 57.62 -16.51 -3.35
C VAL A 776 57.36 -15.05 -3.73
N GLY A 777 57.10 -14.17 -2.76
CA GLY A 777 56.92 -12.74 -3.02
C GLY A 777 58.15 -12.06 -3.65
N GLN A 778 59.36 -12.36 -3.17
CA GLN A 778 60.60 -11.83 -3.77
C GLN A 778 60.82 -12.38 -5.18
N MET A 779 60.59 -13.68 -5.38
CA MET A 779 60.70 -14.33 -6.69
C MET A 779 59.74 -13.73 -7.70
N MET A 780 58.49 -13.52 -7.33
CA MET A 780 57.50 -12.84 -8.17
C MET A 780 57.93 -11.41 -8.50
N LYS A 781 58.50 -10.67 -7.54
CA LYS A 781 58.98 -9.29 -7.76
C LYS A 781 60.16 -9.25 -8.74
N THR A 782 61.11 -10.17 -8.61
CA THR A 782 62.29 -10.26 -9.48
C THR A 782 61.88 -10.67 -10.89
N MET A 783 61.07 -11.73 -11.02
CA MET A 783 60.63 -12.22 -12.31
C MET A 783 59.69 -11.23 -13.00
N SER A 784 58.81 -10.53 -12.28
CA SER A 784 57.95 -9.47 -12.83
C SER A 784 58.76 -8.30 -13.42
N LYS A 785 59.90 -7.93 -12.80
CA LYS A 785 60.83 -6.95 -13.39
C LYS A 785 61.47 -7.46 -14.67
N GLN A 786 61.86 -8.73 -14.71
CA GLN A 786 62.50 -9.34 -15.89
C GLN A 786 61.52 -9.53 -17.06
N THR A 787 60.24 -9.82 -16.78
CA THR A 787 59.20 -10.00 -17.80
C THR A 787 58.52 -8.69 -18.21
N GLY A 788 58.95 -7.55 -17.67
CA GLY A 788 58.40 -6.23 -18.00
C GLY A 788 56.96 -6.01 -17.50
N GLY A 789 56.59 -6.62 -16.38
CA GLY A 789 55.28 -6.48 -15.73
C GLY A 789 54.32 -7.66 -15.96
N GLY A 790 54.71 -8.66 -16.77
CA GLY A 790 53.92 -9.87 -17.00
C GLY A 790 53.74 -10.70 -15.73
N GLY A 791 52.55 -11.27 -15.54
CA GLY A 791 52.27 -12.16 -14.42
C GLY A 791 53.12 -13.44 -14.52
N VAL A 792 53.47 -14.01 -13.37
CA VAL A 792 54.26 -15.24 -13.25
C VAL A 792 53.47 -16.21 -12.38
N LYS A 793 53.55 -17.53 -12.64
CA LYS A 793 52.70 -18.53 -11.97
C LYS A 793 53.15 -18.74 -10.51
N PRO A 794 52.32 -18.40 -9.51
CA PRO A 794 52.70 -18.46 -8.10
C PRO A 794 52.99 -19.88 -7.62
N ASP A 795 52.26 -20.88 -8.11
CA ASP A 795 52.41 -22.28 -7.69
C ASP A 795 53.74 -22.86 -8.15
N LEU A 796 54.13 -22.61 -9.41
CA LEU A 796 55.45 -22.99 -9.92
C LEU A 796 56.59 -22.30 -9.16
N ALA A 797 56.41 -21.03 -8.78
CA ALA A 797 57.38 -20.32 -7.94
C ALA A 797 57.48 -20.92 -6.54
N LYS A 798 56.36 -21.29 -5.93
CA LYS A 798 56.32 -21.96 -4.63
C LYS A 798 56.99 -23.33 -4.69
N GLU A 799 56.70 -24.13 -5.70
CA GLU A 799 57.34 -25.42 -5.91
C GLU A 799 58.85 -25.29 -6.14
N ALA A 800 59.28 -24.33 -6.97
CA ALA A 800 60.70 -24.07 -7.20
C ALA A 800 61.44 -23.66 -5.93
N ILE A 801 60.84 -22.79 -5.10
CA ILE A 801 61.39 -22.39 -3.79
C ILE A 801 61.46 -23.58 -2.82
N ILE A 802 60.41 -24.41 -2.75
CA ILE A 802 60.42 -25.61 -1.90
C ILE A 802 61.52 -26.57 -2.36
N LYS A 803 61.63 -26.85 -3.67
CA LYS A 803 62.69 -27.69 -4.25
C LYS A 803 64.09 -27.12 -3.97
N ALA A 804 64.27 -25.80 -4.06
CA ALA A 804 65.54 -25.14 -3.77
C ALA A 804 65.91 -25.17 -2.27
N LEU A 805 64.92 -25.15 -1.38
CA LEU A 805 65.10 -25.28 0.07
C LEU A 805 65.31 -26.74 0.51
N ASP A 806 64.80 -27.73 -0.23
CA ASP A 806 64.99 -29.16 0.10
C ASP A 806 66.29 -29.74 -0.50
N ARG A 807 66.96 -29.02 -1.41
CA ARG A 807 68.28 -29.45 -1.93
C ARG A 807 69.35 -29.30 -0.84
N PRO A 808 70.07 -30.38 -0.47
CA PRO A 808 71.18 -30.27 0.47
C PRO A 808 72.26 -29.39 -0.16
N ALA A 809 72.77 -28.43 0.61
CA ALA A 809 73.82 -27.52 0.17
C ALA A 809 74.97 -28.32 -0.46
N ALA A 810 75.14 -28.21 -1.77
CA ALA A 810 76.26 -28.82 -2.47
C ALA A 810 77.54 -28.27 -1.83
N LYS A 811 78.34 -29.17 -1.23
CA LYS A 811 79.67 -28.86 -0.71
C LYS A 811 80.44 -28.12 -1.79
N GLY A 812 80.88 -26.89 -1.48
CA GLY A 812 81.52 -26.00 -2.42
C GLY A 812 82.66 -26.66 -3.18
N ALA A 813 82.55 -26.68 -4.51
CA ALA A 813 83.71 -26.76 -5.37
C ALA A 813 84.34 -25.36 -5.39
N LYS A 814 85.52 -25.25 -4.78
CA LYS A 814 86.43 -24.12 -5.01
C LYS A 814 86.78 -24.08 -6.50
N GLN A 815 86.55 -22.93 -7.14
CA GLN A 815 87.49 -22.31 -8.05
C GLN A 815 87.26 -20.80 -8.08
#